data_AF-A0A820DAI4-F1
#
_entry.id   AF-A0A820DAI4-F1
#
_cell.length_a   1.000
_cell.length_b   1.000
_cell.length_c   1.000
_cell.angle_alpha   90.00
_cell.angle_beta   90.00
_cell.angle_gamma   90.00
#
_symmetry.space_group_name_H-M   'P 1'
#
loop_
_entity.id
_entity.type
_entity.pdbx_description
1 polymer ?
#
loop_
_entity_poly.entity_id
_entity_poly.type
_entity_poly.pdbx_seq_one_letter_code
_entity_poly.pdbx_strand_id
1 'polypeptide(L)'
;MNEILLVQAQNAHNPPRFFIQFSPYNNTQSSSQCFINYPENSQNYYVYTAAVGKRPNKNPKQFFFAGEWINGSSRPFIGVATYNLTNHLSDSPNSCANSFSYSIQYLDNYDHQEYYVIGVEPKGLLAYGFSNAFVTIFDSQNVSTLESWNSSLTWSNSSFIPRAVEISDNFGIIAGFVQNDSKERVKYSPIIYLLNFNSSNRRPIIVDKYIATATPGTWQDLLTYSTANIYSAKNSMSISINSRSDVLVGMPFINRVFLLSVNISDPRKLTYRSRNTGGRSLGNGKSVAWLDDGNLAAILVNTYSLMYQWSSSQIFFYDMVSTTYNSNSTPLSVFPNYHQLVPDSFSSVFLNIISSPTSLTLMDDMGNLLIFNPTPPGYFPSITNTGSVPLITSEEACLPGMYKDQYGINDCILCPTGTKNPGNSSIKCMLCANESFCSLGSVDEIPKSALENIVQVIAYPKSPESTIFEEILIGNMFNIKEGHCVVVSPLFWALIVAAIDVLILIVIAVLHFCVHHQKASRVKKKIQYIFKRTDLIGEGEMWLGGLASLSLVVMVCFACSFSNMFYHQYPFETSSGSYFDCEQLIRNAKFETGLQSLAIPRTHTEKPMFDLLDEQNLMLHVDFINTLVMCDSISLRGLFGTTWSTIRWSTCENVRSILYLSIPLPFQLISVEIILDDIQIIGALRIGLSGPSYEEELYNLKQFNAFQSFSKNGDILAQTLNVGLSLTKVINETVPMKGEESNYTGIYIFTPKTKSDNLYVSNDQYIQSTAMETVLKIEIDETPFFEKD
;
A
#
# COMPACT_ATOMS: atom_id res chain seq x y z
N MET A 1 42.82 -4.60 0.23
CA MET A 1 41.66 -4.07 0.98
C MET A 1 42.07 -2.73 1.56
N ASN A 2 41.23 -1.70 1.45
CA ASN A 2 41.48 -0.42 2.10
C ASN A 2 40.85 -0.49 3.50
N GLU A 3 41.68 -0.50 4.53
CA GLU A 3 41.23 -0.61 5.92
C GLU A 3 40.76 0.76 6.41
N ILE A 4 39.48 1.08 6.17
CA ILE A 4 38.86 2.32 6.62
C ILE A 4 38.69 2.27 8.14
N LEU A 5 38.92 3.42 8.79
CA LEU A 5 38.65 3.63 10.21
C LEU A 5 37.24 4.22 10.37
N LEU A 6 36.43 3.63 11.24
CA LEU A 6 35.30 4.30 11.86
C LEU A 6 35.79 4.85 13.21
N VAL A 7 35.58 6.15 13.46
CA VAL A 7 36.03 6.83 14.68
C VAL A 7 34.89 7.63 15.28
N GLN A 8 34.69 7.51 16.59
CA GLN A 8 33.71 8.26 17.37
C GLN A 8 34.39 8.85 18.61
N ALA A 9 34.17 10.14 18.87
CA ALA A 9 34.60 10.79 20.11
C ALA A 9 33.54 10.63 21.20
N GLN A 10 33.95 10.19 22.39
CA GLN A 10 33.11 9.94 23.54
C GLN A 10 33.47 10.92 24.67
N ASN A 11 32.87 12.11 24.63
CA ASN A 11 33.07 13.18 25.63
C ASN A 11 32.41 12.89 26.99
N ALA A 12 31.64 11.80 27.12
CA ALA A 12 31.08 11.35 28.41
C ALA A 12 32.16 10.80 29.37
N HIS A 13 33.35 10.49 28.85
CA HIS A 13 34.52 10.14 29.65
C HIS A 13 35.42 11.36 29.85
N ASN A 14 36.11 11.40 31.00
CA ASN A 14 37.09 12.43 31.30
C ASN A 14 38.46 11.79 31.63
N PRO A 15 39.51 11.98 30.81
CA PRO A 15 39.49 12.72 29.54
C PRO A 15 38.65 11.98 28.46
N PRO A 16 38.26 12.66 27.36
CA PRO A 16 37.50 12.03 26.28
C PRO A 16 38.15 10.75 25.75
N ARG A 17 37.33 9.82 25.27
CA ARG A 17 37.80 8.60 24.61
C ARG A 17 37.51 8.63 23.12
N PHE A 18 38.32 7.93 22.34
CA PHE A 18 37.98 7.56 20.97
C PHE A 18 37.59 6.08 20.93
N PHE A 19 36.38 5.80 20.47
CA PHE A 19 36.05 4.49 19.93
C PHE A 19 36.55 4.43 18.49
N ILE A 20 37.25 3.34 18.15
CA ILE A 20 37.80 3.09 16.82
C ILE A 20 37.45 1.65 16.43
N GLN A 21 36.76 1.50 15.31
CA GLN A 21 36.53 0.20 14.66
C GLN A 21 37.34 0.16 13.36
N PHE A 22 38.11 -0.91 13.18
CA PHE A 22 38.83 -1.19 11.95
C PHE A 22 37.96 -2.01 10.99
N SER A 23 38.01 -1.68 9.70
CA SER A 23 37.46 -2.51 8.62
C SER A 23 38.27 -3.82 8.47
N PRO A 24 37.64 -4.98 8.21
CA PRO A 24 36.22 -5.18 7.91
C PRO A 24 35.32 -5.12 9.16
N TYR A 25 34.21 -4.38 9.05
CA TYR A 25 33.30 -4.10 10.16
C TYR A 25 32.34 -5.26 10.50
N ASN A 26 32.61 -6.47 10.02
CA ASN A 26 31.87 -7.68 10.37
C ASN A 26 32.52 -8.48 11.49
N ASN A 27 33.70 -8.08 11.96
CA ASN A 27 34.37 -8.69 13.10
C ASN A 27 34.13 -7.88 14.38
N THR A 28 33.66 -8.55 15.44
CA THR A 28 33.49 -8.00 16.80
C THR A 28 34.59 -8.45 17.76
N GLN A 29 35.58 -9.23 17.30
CA GLN A 29 36.71 -9.61 18.14
C GLN A 29 37.47 -8.38 18.64
N SER A 30 37.96 -8.45 19.88
CA SER A 30 38.66 -7.35 20.58
C SER A 30 39.89 -6.79 19.84
N SER A 31 40.42 -7.52 18.86
CA SER A 31 41.51 -7.08 17.97
C SER A 31 41.08 -6.07 16.89
N SER A 32 39.78 -5.91 16.65
CA SER A 32 39.20 -5.02 15.62
C SER A 32 38.52 -3.77 16.19
N GLN A 33 38.31 -3.74 17.51
CA GLN A 33 37.66 -2.67 18.26
C GLN A 33 38.60 -2.11 19.32
N CYS A 34 38.74 -0.80 19.35
CA CYS A 34 39.70 -0.12 20.20
C CYS A 34 39.04 1.06 20.90
N PHE A 35 39.07 1.05 22.23
CA PHE A 35 38.78 2.22 23.05
C PHE A 35 40.11 2.82 23.52
N ILE A 36 40.35 4.08 23.18
CA ILE A 36 41.61 4.76 23.49
C ILE A 36 41.31 6.03 24.26
N ASN A 37 41.90 6.14 25.45
CA ASN A 37 41.88 7.38 26.22
C ASN A 37 42.68 8.43 25.46
N TYR A 38 42.18 9.67 25.41
CA TYR A 38 43.01 10.80 25.03
C TYR A 38 44.27 10.84 25.92
N PRO A 39 45.48 11.01 25.35
CA PRO A 39 46.74 10.70 26.04
C PRO A 39 47.14 11.72 27.10
N GLU A 40 46.48 12.87 27.18
CA GLU A 40 46.79 13.88 28.19
C GLU A 40 45.94 13.68 29.45
N ASN A 41 46.62 13.64 30.62
CA ASN A 41 46.00 13.61 31.95
C ASN A 41 45.26 14.91 32.35
N SER A 42 44.87 15.74 31.38
CA SER A 42 44.20 17.04 31.57
C SER A 42 42.69 16.86 31.46
N GLN A 43 41.98 17.15 32.55
CA GLN A 43 40.55 16.86 32.73
C GLN A 43 39.58 17.80 31.99
N ASN A 44 40.08 18.54 30.99
CA ASN A 44 39.47 19.78 30.50
C ASN A 44 39.37 19.85 28.97
N TYR A 45 39.19 18.73 28.27
CA TYR A 45 39.02 18.72 26.81
C TYR A 45 37.62 18.28 26.40
N TYR A 46 37.11 18.86 25.31
CA TYR A 46 35.89 18.43 24.64
C TYR A 46 36.13 18.39 23.13
N VAL A 47 35.84 17.25 22.48
CA VAL A 47 36.03 17.07 21.04
C VAL A 47 34.70 17.30 20.32
N TYR A 48 34.65 18.30 19.43
CA TYR A 48 33.45 18.61 18.63
C TYR A 48 33.29 17.71 17.42
N THR A 49 34.40 17.30 16.81
CA THR A 49 34.40 16.62 15.52
C THR A 49 35.65 15.75 15.35
N ALA A 50 35.47 14.63 14.65
CA ALA A 50 36.52 13.74 14.19
C ALA A 50 36.26 13.37 12.74
N ALA A 51 37.31 13.24 11.94
CA ALA A 51 37.22 12.97 10.50
C ALA A 51 38.39 12.10 10.01
N VAL A 52 38.10 11.28 9.01
CA VAL A 52 39.02 10.33 8.38
C VAL A 52 38.98 10.57 6.87
N GLY A 53 40.12 10.45 6.19
CA GLY A 53 40.12 10.42 4.72
C GLY A 53 39.37 9.19 4.19
N LYS A 54 38.58 9.33 3.13
CA LYS A 54 37.76 8.22 2.56
C LYS A 54 38.57 7.04 2.00
N ARG A 55 39.82 7.29 1.60
CA ARG A 55 40.74 6.36 0.94
C ARG A 55 42.14 6.52 1.56
N PRO A 56 42.31 6.28 2.88
CA PRO A 56 43.61 6.44 3.51
C PRO A 56 44.55 5.41 2.89
N ASN A 57 45.66 5.87 2.33
CA ASN A 57 46.66 4.97 1.76
C ASN A 57 47.30 4.11 2.86
N LYS A 58 47.95 3.00 2.48
CA LYS A 58 48.66 2.12 3.41
C LYS A 58 49.58 2.92 4.35
N ASN A 59 49.50 2.58 5.64
CA ASN A 59 50.35 2.92 6.80
C ASN A 59 51.23 4.20 6.74
N PRO A 60 51.12 5.09 7.76
CA PRO A 60 50.30 4.94 8.97
C PRO A 60 48.83 5.27 8.70
N LYS A 61 47.92 4.62 9.45
CA LYS A 61 46.49 5.01 9.42
C LYS A 61 46.31 6.20 10.37
N GLN A 62 45.47 7.16 10.04
CA GLN A 62 45.29 8.32 10.90
C GLN A 62 43.91 8.95 10.76
N PHE A 63 43.51 9.65 11.81
CA PHE A 63 42.31 10.49 11.83
C PHE A 63 42.64 11.85 12.43
N PHE A 64 41.89 12.86 12.02
CA PHE A 64 41.97 14.20 12.57
C PHE A 64 40.79 14.43 13.51
N PHE A 65 41.00 15.26 14.51
CA PHE A 65 39.98 15.63 15.48
C PHE A 65 40.17 17.07 15.90
N ALA A 66 39.10 17.71 16.36
CA ALA A 66 39.14 19.08 16.84
C ALA A 66 38.19 19.29 18.01
N GLY A 67 38.57 20.23 18.86
CA GLY A 67 37.92 20.44 20.14
C GLY A 67 38.37 21.74 20.79
N GLU A 68 37.99 21.91 22.06
CA GLU A 68 38.49 22.99 22.91
C GLU A 68 39.02 22.47 24.24
N TRP A 69 39.96 23.24 24.78
CA TRP A 69 40.36 23.19 26.17
C TRP A 69 39.50 24.15 27.00
N ILE A 70 38.91 23.66 28.09
CA ILE A 70 37.82 24.31 28.85
C ILE A 70 38.31 24.95 30.17
N ASN A 71 39.60 24.85 30.49
CA ASN A 71 40.12 25.29 31.80
C ASN A 71 40.34 26.83 31.89
N GLY A 72 39.32 27.58 32.28
CA GLY A 72 39.40 29.01 32.61
C GLY A 72 39.53 29.96 31.41
N SER A 73 39.98 29.48 30.26
CA SER A 73 39.89 30.13 28.95
C SER A 73 39.59 29.06 27.91
N SER A 74 38.50 29.22 27.13
CA SER A 74 38.24 28.36 25.98
C SER A 74 39.37 28.53 24.96
N ARG A 75 40.04 27.44 24.57
CA ARG A 75 41.05 27.47 23.50
C ARG A 75 40.80 26.37 22.47
N PRO A 76 40.48 26.71 21.22
CA PRO A 76 40.31 25.72 20.18
C PRO A 76 41.64 25.05 19.84
N PHE A 77 41.56 23.78 19.46
CA PHE A 77 42.69 22.99 18.99
C PHE A 77 42.27 22.09 17.81
N ILE A 78 43.26 21.70 17.03
CA ILE A 78 43.16 20.66 16.02
C ILE A 78 44.30 19.67 16.24
N GLY A 79 43.99 18.38 16.12
CA GLY A 79 44.96 17.31 16.32
C GLY A 79 44.83 16.20 15.29
N VAL A 80 45.90 15.41 15.20
CA VAL A 80 45.98 14.18 14.42
C VAL A 80 46.37 13.03 15.35
N ALA A 81 45.71 11.89 15.17
CA ALA A 81 46.01 10.64 15.85
C ALA A 81 46.46 9.62 14.81
N THR A 82 47.69 9.13 14.95
CA THR A 82 48.40 8.32 13.96
C THR A 82 48.66 6.93 14.53
N TYR A 83 48.08 5.92 13.90
CA TYR A 83 48.21 4.50 14.25
C TYR A 83 49.51 3.91 13.68
N ASN A 84 50.36 3.40 14.57
CA ASN A 84 51.62 2.77 14.19
C ASN A 84 51.54 1.24 14.30
N LEU A 85 51.55 0.56 13.15
CA LEU A 85 51.39 -0.88 13.05
C LEU A 85 52.60 -1.68 13.60
N THR A 86 53.79 -1.08 13.73
CA THR A 86 55.01 -1.81 14.15
C THR A 86 54.92 -2.38 15.56
N ASN A 87 54.10 -1.79 16.43
CA ASN A 87 53.94 -2.23 17.83
C ASN A 87 52.99 -3.44 17.97
N HIS A 88 52.29 -3.84 16.90
CA HIS A 88 51.25 -4.87 16.96
C HIS A 88 51.78 -6.31 16.77
N LEU A 89 53.10 -6.47 16.58
CA LEU A 89 53.74 -7.77 16.36
C LEU A 89 54.42 -8.36 17.61
N SER A 90 54.52 -7.62 18.72
CA SER A 90 55.26 -8.04 19.92
C SER A 90 54.41 -8.38 21.15
N ASP A 91 53.21 -7.80 21.28
CA ASP A 91 52.39 -7.92 22.49
C ASP A 91 50.91 -8.20 22.18
N SER A 92 50.18 -8.69 23.18
CA SER A 92 48.86 -9.31 23.03
C SER A 92 47.83 -8.47 22.24
N PRO A 93 46.90 -9.11 21.50
CA PRO A 93 45.91 -8.44 20.63
C PRO A 93 44.81 -7.62 21.35
N ASN A 94 45.03 -7.23 22.62
CA ASN A 94 44.06 -6.58 23.50
C ASN A 94 44.46 -5.15 23.93
N SER A 95 45.50 -4.55 23.33
CA SER A 95 46.07 -3.26 23.80
C SER A 95 46.29 -2.24 22.67
N CYS A 96 45.22 -1.67 22.14
CA CYS A 96 45.30 -0.56 21.18
C CYS A 96 45.86 0.75 21.76
N ALA A 97 45.86 0.88 23.10
CA ALA A 97 46.22 2.12 23.80
C ALA A 97 47.66 2.61 23.52
N ASN A 98 48.59 1.69 23.28
CA ASN A 98 50.02 1.99 23.02
C ASN A 98 50.35 2.08 21.52
N SER A 99 49.35 2.04 20.64
CA SER A 99 49.51 1.96 19.19
C SER A 99 49.21 3.27 18.44
N PHE A 100 48.78 4.32 19.15
CA PHE A 100 48.51 5.63 18.57
C PHE A 100 49.45 6.71 19.14
N SER A 101 50.08 7.47 18.26
CA SER A 101 50.72 8.75 18.60
C SER A 101 49.78 9.90 18.30
N TYR A 102 49.77 10.92 19.15
CA TYR A 102 48.92 12.09 18.99
C TYR A 102 49.79 13.34 18.83
N SER A 103 49.35 14.26 17.97
CA SER A 103 49.92 15.61 17.89
C SER A 103 48.78 16.62 17.81
N ILE A 104 48.88 17.69 18.59
CA ILE A 104 47.85 18.73 18.76
C ILE A 104 48.50 20.09 18.51
N GLN A 105 47.78 20.97 17.82
CA GLN A 105 48.14 22.36 17.61
C GLN A 105 47.02 23.26 18.12
N TYR A 106 47.39 24.24 18.95
CA TYR A 106 46.47 25.18 19.58
C TYR A 106 46.26 26.41 18.70
N LEU A 107 45.06 26.97 18.79
CA LEU A 107 44.62 28.15 18.06
C LEU A 107 44.43 29.32 19.03
N ASP A 108 45.48 29.63 19.81
CA ASP A 108 45.48 30.58 20.95
C ASP A 108 44.98 32.01 20.62
N ASN A 109 44.90 32.39 19.34
CA ASN A 109 44.40 33.69 18.88
C ASN A 109 42.87 33.75 18.70
N TYR A 110 42.14 32.68 18.99
CA TYR A 110 40.71 32.57 18.71
C TYR A 110 39.93 32.00 19.90
N ASP A 111 38.75 32.57 20.16
CA ASP A 111 37.81 32.10 21.21
C ASP A 111 37.04 30.84 20.78
N HIS A 112 36.06 30.41 21.58
CA HIS A 112 35.13 29.31 21.29
C HIS A 112 34.57 29.33 19.85
N GLN A 113 34.57 28.19 19.16
CA GLN A 113 34.14 28.08 17.76
C GLN A 113 32.93 27.14 17.58
N GLU A 114 31.74 27.62 17.95
CA GLU A 114 30.44 26.93 17.86
C GLU A 114 30.13 26.28 16.48
N TYR A 115 30.78 26.75 15.41
CA TYR A 115 30.54 26.35 14.02
C TYR A 115 31.76 25.74 13.32
N TYR A 116 32.77 25.30 14.07
CA TYR A 116 33.96 24.71 13.46
C TYR A 116 33.65 23.37 12.78
N VAL A 117 34.00 23.25 11.50
CA VAL A 117 33.90 22.01 10.73
C VAL A 117 35.25 21.65 10.13
N ILE A 118 35.57 20.36 10.11
CA ILE A 118 36.80 19.83 9.51
C ILE A 118 36.48 19.00 8.27
N GLY A 119 37.21 19.25 7.18
CA GLY A 119 37.22 18.44 5.98
C GLY A 119 38.59 17.80 5.80
N VAL A 120 38.64 16.52 5.45
CA VAL A 120 39.89 15.77 5.29
C VAL A 120 40.00 15.29 3.84
N GLU A 121 41.16 15.48 3.22
CA GLU A 121 41.40 14.97 1.86
C GLU A 121 41.24 13.44 1.80
N PRO A 122 40.83 12.85 0.67
CA PRO A 122 40.57 11.41 0.58
C PRO A 122 41.72 10.53 1.09
N LYS A 123 42.97 10.94 0.87
CA LYS A 123 44.18 10.21 1.31
C LYS A 123 44.51 10.37 2.81
N GLY A 124 43.84 11.28 3.51
CA GLY A 124 44.07 11.57 4.92
C GLY A 124 45.37 12.31 5.22
N LEU A 125 45.97 13.02 4.25
CA LEU A 125 47.25 13.73 4.45
C LEU A 125 47.05 15.14 5.02
N LEU A 126 46.11 15.90 4.45
CA LEU A 126 45.75 17.25 4.87
C LEU A 126 44.34 17.28 5.45
N ALA A 127 44.18 18.02 6.55
CA ALA A 127 42.89 18.41 7.10
C ALA A 127 42.73 19.93 7.04
N TYR A 128 41.55 20.38 6.61
CA TYR A 128 41.19 21.77 6.47
C TYR A 128 40.09 22.07 7.50
N GLY A 129 40.35 23.02 8.38
CA GLY A 129 39.36 23.50 9.34
C GLY A 129 38.75 24.81 8.88
N PHE A 130 37.44 24.95 9.07
CA PHE A 130 36.69 26.13 8.64
C PHE A 130 35.81 26.64 9.78
N SER A 131 35.96 27.92 10.12
CA SER A 131 35.05 28.66 10.99
C SER A 131 34.60 29.99 10.37
N ASN A 132 33.77 30.72 11.10
CA ASN A 132 33.43 32.11 10.81
C ASN A 132 34.60 33.08 11.08
N ALA A 133 35.57 32.73 11.93
CA ALA A 133 36.71 33.58 12.30
C ALA A 133 38.00 33.25 11.54
N PHE A 134 38.26 31.97 11.25
CA PHE A 134 39.49 31.52 10.61
C PHE A 134 39.30 30.32 9.67
N VAL A 135 40.34 30.07 8.87
CA VAL A 135 40.55 28.83 8.12
C VAL A 135 41.93 28.28 8.46
N THR A 136 42.04 26.96 8.56
CA THR A 136 43.28 26.24 8.92
C THR A 136 43.62 25.14 7.91
N ILE A 137 44.92 24.83 7.80
CA ILE A 137 45.44 23.62 7.15
C ILE A 137 46.39 22.93 8.12
N PHE A 138 46.07 21.68 8.48
CA PHE A 138 46.93 20.80 9.26
C PHE A 138 47.53 19.73 8.34
N ASP A 139 48.86 19.66 8.30
CA ASP A 139 49.58 18.61 7.58
C ASP A 139 50.02 17.50 8.54
N SER A 140 49.52 16.28 8.32
CA SER A 140 49.92 15.09 9.09
C SER A 140 51.38 14.69 8.93
N GLN A 141 52.05 15.12 7.86
CA GLN A 141 53.48 14.89 7.65
C GLN A 141 54.35 15.94 8.34
N ASN A 142 53.81 17.13 8.60
CA ASN A 142 54.50 18.23 9.26
C ASN A 142 53.70 18.74 10.48
N VAL A 143 53.46 17.83 11.44
CA VAL A 143 52.58 18.05 12.60
C VAL A 143 53.00 19.19 13.54
N SER A 144 54.19 19.76 13.36
CA SER A 144 54.68 20.94 14.08
C SER A 144 54.21 22.27 13.49
N THR A 145 53.64 22.27 12.28
CA THR A 145 53.16 23.48 11.60
C THR A 145 51.65 23.43 11.37
N LEU A 146 50.93 24.41 11.91
CA LEU A 146 49.54 24.70 11.59
C LEU A 146 49.48 26.00 10.79
N GLU A 147 49.10 25.94 9.52
CA GLU A 147 48.74 27.17 8.80
C GLU A 147 47.36 27.62 9.24
N SER A 148 47.24 28.89 9.65
CA SER A 148 45.95 29.53 9.94
C SER A 148 45.92 30.95 9.40
N TRP A 149 44.74 31.43 9.00
CA TRP A 149 44.53 32.81 8.59
C TRP A 149 43.07 33.23 8.80
N ASN A 150 42.82 34.54 8.80
CA ASN A 150 41.50 35.10 9.02
C ASN A 150 40.53 34.71 7.89
N SER A 151 39.33 34.26 8.25
CA SER A 151 38.28 33.77 7.35
C SER A 151 37.89 34.73 6.23
N SER A 152 37.97 36.05 6.49
CA SER A 152 37.67 37.11 5.52
C SER A 152 38.57 37.12 4.28
N LEU A 153 39.72 36.42 4.31
CA LEU A 153 40.59 36.23 3.16
C LEU A 153 40.14 35.09 2.22
N THR A 154 39.23 34.22 2.69
CA THR A 154 38.69 33.10 1.92
C THR A 154 37.22 33.32 1.54
N TRP A 155 36.41 33.89 2.43
CA TRP A 155 34.98 34.08 2.21
C TRP A 155 34.66 35.39 1.48
N SER A 156 33.94 35.28 0.35
CA SER A 156 33.43 36.46 -0.38
C SER A 156 32.46 37.33 0.42
N ASN A 157 31.88 36.80 1.50
CA ASN A 157 31.16 37.55 2.52
C ASN A 157 31.64 37.06 3.90
N SER A 158 32.17 37.96 4.72
CA SER A 158 32.76 37.66 6.05
C SER A 158 31.74 37.19 7.09
N SER A 159 30.44 37.27 6.83
CA SER A 159 29.38 36.71 7.68
C SER A 159 29.09 35.22 7.46
N PHE A 160 29.90 34.53 6.64
CA PHE A 160 29.69 33.11 6.36
C PHE A 160 29.87 32.23 7.61
N ILE A 161 28.83 31.47 7.92
CA ILE A 161 28.78 30.49 9.01
C ILE A 161 28.80 29.09 8.39
N PRO A 162 29.94 28.37 8.41
CA PRO A 162 30.02 27.02 7.87
C PRO A 162 29.18 26.04 8.71
N ARG A 163 28.63 25.00 8.05
CA ARG A 163 27.76 23.99 8.67
C ARG A 163 28.09 22.55 8.26
N ALA A 164 28.62 22.36 7.07
CA ALA A 164 29.14 21.08 6.59
C ALA A 164 30.24 21.32 5.55
N VAL A 165 31.23 20.44 5.51
CA VAL A 165 32.32 20.48 4.51
C VAL A 165 32.70 19.08 4.10
N GLU A 166 33.12 18.92 2.85
CA GLU A 166 33.71 17.67 2.36
C GLU A 166 34.70 17.94 1.23
N ILE A 167 35.72 17.08 1.11
CA ILE A 167 36.87 17.27 0.22
C ILE A 167 37.07 16.03 -0.65
N SER A 168 37.16 16.28 -1.95
CA SER A 168 37.51 15.33 -3.02
C SER A 168 39.00 15.45 -3.36
N ASP A 169 39.52 14.59 -4.23
CA ASP A 169 40.92 14.62 -4.67
C ASP A 169 41.28 15.93 -5.42
N ASN A 170 40.30 16.60 -6.04
CA ASN A 170 40.50 17.78 -6.91
C ASN A 170 39.78 19.08 -6.45
N PHE A 171 38.79 18.99 -5.55
CA PHE A 171 37.95 20.12 -5.14
C PHE A 171 37.30 19.87 -3.77
N GLY A 172 36.77 20.91 -3.14
CA GLY A 172 35.96 20.79 -1.92
C GLY A 172 34.58 21.41 -2.09
N ILE A 173 33.62 20.99 -1.27
CA ILE A 173 32.31 21.63 -1.15
C ILE A 173 32.11 22.03 0.31
N ILE A 174 31.70 23.27 0.55
CA ILE A 174 31.34 23.75 1.88
C ILE A 174 29.96 24.40 1.84
N ALA A 175 29.10 24.04 2.79
CA ALA A 175 27.75 24.56 2.91
C ALA A 175 27.57 25.28 4.24
N GLY A 176 26.76 26.33 4.25
CA GLY A 176 26.55 27.16 5.42
C GLY A 176 25.56 28.30 5.17
N PHE A 177 25.56 29.30 6.04
CA PHE A 177 24.69 30.48 5.94
C PHE A 177 25.50 31.75 5.72
N VAL A 178 24.92 32.71 5.01
CA VAL A 178 25.45 34.08 4.86
C VAL A 178 24.39 35.05 5.38
N GLN A 179 24.80 36.10 6.08
CA GLN A 179 23.89 37.14 6.56
C GLN A 179 23.48 38.07 5.40
N ASN A 180 22.17 38.31 5.28
CA ASN A 180 21.58 39.23 4.31
C ASN A 180 21.59 40.67 4.85
N ASP A 181 21.19 41.66 4.03
CA ASP A 181 20.99 43.03 4.53
C ASP A 181 19.92 43.04 5.65
N SER A 182 20.18 43.84 6.69
CA SER A 182 19.26 44.23 7.76
C SER A 182 17.82 44.55 7.33
N LYS A 183 17.60 44.95 6.08
CA LYS A 183 16.29 45.30 5.51
C LYS A 183 15.53 44.12 4.89
N GLU A 184 16.18 42.98 4.68
CA GLU A 184 15.51 41.79 4.14
C GLU A 184 14.67 41.07 5.20
N ARG A 185 13.54 40.48 4.77
CA ARG A 185 12.68 39.67 5.65
C ARG A 185 13.37 38.38 6.11
N VAL A 186 14.23 37.82 5.27
CA VAL A 186 15.06 36.65 5.58
C VAL A 186 16.44 37.16 6.00
N LYS A 187 16.83 36.92 7.25
CA LYS A 187 18.12 37.43 7.78
C LYS A 187 19.35 36.66 7.28
N TYR A 188 19.18 35.40 6.87
CA TYR A 188 20.27 34.51 6.49
C TYR A 188 19.89 33.65 5.29
N SER A 189 20.73 33.64 4.27
CA SER A 189 20.59 32.78 3.08
C SER A 189 21.47 31.54 3.20
N PRO A 190 20.94 30.32 2.96
CA PRO A 190 21.76 29.13 2.85
C PRO A 190 22.52 29.11 1.52
N ILE A 191 23.82 28.80 1.58
CA ILE A 191 24.73 28.83 0.45
C ILE A 191 25.62 27.58 0.42
N ILE A 192 26.02 27.20 -0.79
CA ILE A 192 26.96 26.12 -1.07
C ILE A 192 28.08 26.74 -1.91
N TYR A 193 29.32 26.64 -1.45
CA TYR A 193 30.51 27.09 -2.17
C TYR A 193 31.27 25.90 -2.74
N LEU A 194 31.73 26.04 -3.99
CA LEU A 194 32.72 25.17 -4.61
C LEU A 194 34.11 25.74 -4.34
N LEU A 195 34.95 24.93 -3.71
CA LEU A 195 36.33 25.23 -3.37
C LEU A 195 37.29 24.56 -4.35
N ASN A 196 38.28 25.30 -4.83
CA ASN A 196 39.45 24.76 -5.49
C ASN A 196 40.69 25.05 -4.62
N PHE A 197 41.69 24.19 -4.65
CA PHE A 197 42.89 24.31 -3.80
C PHE A 197 44.06 24.83 -4.62
N ASN A 198 44.67 25.92 -4.18
CA ASN A 198 45.80 26.53 -4.88
C ASN A 198 46.98 25.54 -5.02
N SER A 199 47.52 25.39 -6.22
CA SER A 199 48.61 24.44 -6.49
C SER A 199 49.93 24.78 -5.77
N SER A 200 50.15 26.04 -5.40
CA SER A 200 51.39 26.49 -4.76
C SER A 200 51.37 26.45 -3.22
N ASN A 201 50.24 26.75 -2.59
CA ASN A 201 50.12 26.85 -1.12
C ASN A 201 48.91 26.14 -0.53
N ARG A 202 48.20 25.31 -1.32
CA ARG A 202 47.02 24.51 -0.95
C ARG A 202 45.83 25.29 -0.38
N ARG A 203 45.87 26.63 -0.31
CA ARG A 203 44.78 27.42 0.26
C ARG A 203 43.49 27.25 -0.55
N PRO A 204 42.33 27.05 0.11
CA PRO A 204 41.03 26.99 -0.56
C PRO A 204 40.66 28.36 -1.14
N ILE A 205 40.13 28.33 -2.36
CA ILE A 205 39.65 29.48 -3.12
C ILE A 205 38.21 29.16 -3.55
N ILE A 206 37.25 30.07 -3.28
CA ILE A 206 35.91 29.95 -3.86
C ILE A 206 36.00 30.18 -5.37
N VAL A 207 35.50 29.22 -6.15
CA VAL A 207 35.43 29.33 -7.62
C VAL A 207 34.00 29.42 -8.15
N ASP A 208 33.02 28.90 -7.40
CA ASP A 208 31.58 29.05 -7.72
C ASP A 208 30.71 28.99 -6.45
N LYS A 209 29.44 29.39 -6.57
CA LYS A 209 28.45 29.35 -5.50
C LYS A 209 27.05 29.00 -5.99
N TYR A 210 26.31 28.25 -5.18
CA TYR A 210 24.88 28.02 -5.35
C TYR A 210 24.13 28.51 -4.09
N ILE A 211 23.14 29.39 -4.29
CA ILE A 211 22.27 29.88 -3.20
C ILE A 211 21.02 29.01 -3.20
N ALA A 212 20.75 28.32 -2.09
CA ALA A 212 19.57 27.48 -1.97
C ALA A 212 18.35 28.34 -1.62
N THR A 213 17.25 28.15 -2.35
CA THR A 213 15.98 28.84 -2.12
C THR A 213 14.93 27.89 -1.55
N ALA A 214 14.02 28.41 -0.72
CA ALA A 214 12.81 27.68 -0.32
C ALA A 214 11.89 27.44 -1.55
N THR A 215 10.79 26.70 -1.38
CA THR A 215 9.81 26.51 -2.47
C THR A 215 8.78 27.60 -2.26
N PRO A 216 8.57 28.50 -3.23
CA PRO A 216 7.59 29.57 -3.08
C PRO A 216 6.22 29.03 -2.69
N GLY A 217 5.62 29.62 -1.66
CA GLY A 217 4.25 29.30 -1.25
C GLY A 217 4.06 27.99 -0.48
N THR A 218 5.13 27.33 -0.02
CA THR A 218 5.02 26.22 0.95
C THR A 218 5.32 26.70 2.37
N TRP A 219 4.98 25.91 3.40
CA TRP A 219 5.24 26.31 4.79
C TRP A 219 6.76 26.48 5.08
N GLN A 220 7.63 25.82 4.30
CA GLN A 220 9.09 26.04 4.32
C GLN A 220 9.50 27.48 3.95
N ASP A 221 8.71 28.15 3.11
CA ASP A 221 8.92 29.55 2.68
C ASP A 221 8.62 30.54 3.82
N LEU A 222 7.82 30.11 4.81
CA LEU A 222 7.49 30.88 6.00
C LEU A 222 8.55 30.71 7.11
N LEU A 223 9.48 29.76 6.97
CA LEU A 223 10.57 29.59 7.93
C LEU A 223 11.63 30.66 7.74
N THR A 224 11.63 31.66 8.63
CA THR A 224 12.77 32.55 8.73
C THR A 224 13.95 31.83 9.39
N TYR A 225 15.09 31.71 8.69
CA TYR A 225 16.37 31.26 9.29
C TYR A 225 17.01 32.34 10.17
N SER A 226 16.17 33.13 10.84
CA SER A 226 16.52 34.32 11.64
C SER A 226 17.43 34.04 12.83
N THR A 227 17.63 32.77 13.17
CA THR A 227 18.52 32.26 14.23
C THR A 227 19.60 31.32 13.65
N ALA A 228 20.06 31.52 12.42
CA ALA A 228 21.14 30.72 11.82
C ALA A 228 22.52 30.97 12.47
N ASN A 229 22.63 32.06 13.25
CA ASN A 229 23.74 32.44 14.13
C ASN A 229 23.61 31.94 15.57
N ILE A 230 22.80 30.90 15.79
CA ILE A 230 22.72 30.14 17.04
C ILE A 230 22.80 28.66 16.65
N TYR A 231 23.57 27.84 17.38
CA TYR A 231 23.56 26.40 17.16
C TYR A 231 22.16 25.82 17.42
N SER A 232 21.67 25.03 16.47
CA SER A 232 20.41 24.33 16.58
C SER A 232 20.40 23.17 15.61
N ALA A 233 19.90 22.00 16.05
CA ALA A 233 19.82 20.80 15.22
C ALA A 233 19.02 20.99 13.92
N LYS A 234 18.14 22.00 13.85
CA LYS A 234 17.41 22.40 12.64
C LYS A 234 18.33 23.01 11.57
N ASN A 235 19.36 23.75 11.99
CA ASN A 235 20.29 24.49 11.13
C ASN A 235 21.48 23.63 10.64
N SER A 236 21.52 22.35 10.98
CA SER A 236 22.51 21.41 10.45
C SER A 236 22.42 21.34 8.92
N MET A 237 23.54 21.02 8.28
CA MET A 237 23.61 20.65 6.88
C MET A 237 24.45 19.37 6.77
N SER A 238 24.39 18.73 5.62
CA SER A 238 25.24 17.57 5.31
C SER A 238 25.69 17.59 3.85
N ILE A 239 26.83 16.97 3.57
CA ILE A 239 27.41 16.90 2.22
C ILE A 239 27.93 15.47 2.00
N SER A 240 27.70 14.92 0.82
CA SER A 240 28.39 13.71 0.36
C SER A 240 28.77 13.82 -1.13
N ILE A 241 30.03 13.58 -1.45
CA ILE A 241 30.63 13.59 -2.79
C ILE A 241 30.96 12.15 -3.18
N ASN A 242 30.46 11.70 -4.34
CA ASN A 242 30.75 10.37 -4.89
C ASN A 242 32.00 10.35 -5.78
N SER A 243 32.39 9.15 -6.22
CA SER A 243 33.52 8.93 -7.13
C SER A 243 33.37 9.64 -8.48
N ARG A 244 32.12 9.89 -8.92
CA ARG A 244 31.73 10.54 -10.18
C ARG A 244 31.62 12.07 -10.07
N SER A 245 31.84 12.64 -8.89
CA SER A 245 31.67 14.06 -8.56
C SER A 245 30.24 14.59 -8.70
N ASP A 246 29.26 13.72 -8.50
CA ASP A 246 27.95 14.12 -8.02
C ASP A 246 28.02 14.41 -6.52
N VAL A 247 27.25 15.41 -6.08
CA VAL A 247 27.29 15.96 -4.72
C VAL A 247 25.86 16.00 -4.18
N LEU A 248 25.62 15.30 -3.09
CA LEU A 248 24.42 15.45 -2.27
C LEU A 248 24.66 16.55 -1.26
N VAL A 249 23.73 17.49 -1.11
CA VAL A 249 23.74 18.47 -0.03
C VAL A 249 22.39 18.48 0.67
N GLY A 250 22.37 18.04 1.93
CA GLY A 250 21.19 17.97 2.77
C GLY A 250 20.97 19.23 3.60
N MET A 251 19.72 19.69 3.64
CA MET A 251 19.27 20.92 4.31
C MET A 251 17.91 20.68 5.02
N PRO A 252 17.91 20.07 6.23
CA PRO A 252 16.70 19.67 6.95
C PRO A 252 15.72 20.82 7.24
N PHE A 253 16.20 22.05 7.41
CA PHE A 253 15.35 23.22 7.64
C PHE A 253 14.47 23.61 6.43
N ILE A 254 14.91 23.38 5.18
CA ILE A 254 14.06 23.49 3.97
C ILE A 254 13.46 22.15 3.53
N ASN A 255 13.69 21.09 4.33
CA ASN A 255 13.22 19.73 4.08
C ASN A 255 13.70 19.15 2.72
N ARG A 256 15.00 19.26 2.41
CA ARG A 256 15.55 18.89 1.10
C ARG A 256 16.92 18.25 1.11
N VAL A 257 17.14 17.49 0.04
CA VAL A 257 18.48 17.14 -0.45
C VAL A 257 18.61 17.59 -1.91
N PHE A 258 19.68 18.32 -2.21
CA PHE A 258 20.05 18.75 -3.56
C PHE A 258 21.03 17.75 -4.17
N LEU A 259 20.83 17.43 -5.45
CA LEU A 259 21.81 16.74 -6.28
C LEU A 259 22.47 17.75 -7.22
N LEU A 260 23.76 17.96 -7.00
CA LEU A 260 24.63 18.83 -7.79
C LEU A 260 25.71 17.98 -8.46
N SER A 261 26.44 18.53 -9.43
CA SER A 261 27.61 17.86 -10.00
C SER A 261 28.71 18.86 -10.38
N VAL A 262 29.96 18.42 -10.24
CA VAL A 262 31.17 19.18 -10.57
C VAL A 262 31.96 18.42 -11.64
N ASN A 263 32.51 19.15 -12.61
CA ASN A 263 33.41 18.54 -13.61
C ASN A 263 34.79 18.28 -12.98
N ILE A 264 35.17 17.01 -12.84
CA ILE A 264 36.46 16.56 -12.26
C ILE A 264 37.66 17.20 -12.94
N SER A 265 37.59 17.36 -14.27
CA SER A 265 38.70 17.85 -15.10
C SER A 265 38.83 19.38 -15.10
N ASP A 266 37.75 20.09 -14.76
CA ASP A 266 37.76 21.54 -14.60
C ASP A 266 36.73 21.96 -13.53
N PRO A 267 37.07 21.85 -12.23
CA PRO A 267 36.14 22.07 -11.13
C PRO A 267 35.92 23.57 -10.87
N ARG A 268 35.37 24.28 -11.85
CA ARG A 268 35.07 25.73 -11.79
C ARG A 268 33.60 26.07 -11.65
N LYS A 269 32.70 25.07 -11.77
CA LYS A 269 31.26 25.29 -11.77
C LYS A 269 30.50 24.21 -11.03
N LEU A 270 29.58 24.63 -10.18
CA LEU A 270 28.64 23.79 -9.44
C LEU A 270 27.32 23.70 -10.21
N THR A 271 27.08 22.56 -10.87
CA THR A 271 25.91 22.40 -11.74
C THR A 271 24.77 21.73 -10.98
N TYR A 272 23.64 22.41 -10.82
CA TYR A 272 22.41 21.81 -10.28
C TYR A 272 21.85 20.77 -11.26
N ARG A 273 21.54 19.57 -10.75
CA ARG A 273 20.83 18.53 -11.51
C ARG A 273 19.38 18.40 -11.07
N SER A 274 19.15 18.15 -9.78
CA SER A 274 17.81 17.91 -9.24
C SER A 274 17.75 18.11 -7.72
N ARG A 275 16.57 17.90 -7.14
CA ARG A 275 16.33 17.93 -5.70
C ARG A 275 15.19 16.99 -5.30
N ASN A 276 15.34 16.33 -4.16
CA ASN A 276 14.25 15.67 -3.46
C ASN A 276 13.71 16.59 -2.35
N THR A 277 12.42 16.51 -2.08
CA THR A 277 11.74 17.25 -1.00
C THR A 277 10.99 16.25 -0.15
N GLY A 278 11.16 16.29 1.17
CA GLY A 278 10.60 15.28 2.10
C GLY A 278 9.09 15.41 2.36
N GLY A 279 8.30 15.78 1.35
CA GLY A 279 6.86 15.96 1.49
C GLY A 279 6.45 16.91 2.62
N ARG A 280 5.60 16.40 3.53
CA ARG A 280 4.99 17.15 4.66
C ARG A 280 5.74 17.00 5.99
N SER A 281 6.61 16.01 6.16
CA SER A 281 7.45 15.89 7.36
C SER A 281 8.53 16.99 7.38
N LEU A 282 9.15 17.19 8.54
CA LEU A 282 10.33 18.03 8.69
C LEU A 282 11.60 17.18 8.46
N GLY A 283 12.77 17.82 8.34
CA GLY A 283 14.05 17.16 8.63
C GLY A 283 14.68 16.26 7.56
N ASN A 284 14.18 16.22 6.32
CA ASN A 284 14.84 15.50 5.22
C ASN A 284 16.24 16.07 4.91
N GLY A 285 17.25 15.20 4.88
CA GLY A 285 18.63 15.58 4.57
C GLY A 285 19.46 15.96 5.79
N LYS A 286 19.09 15.49 6.99
CA LYS A 286 19.88 15.72 8.22
C LYS A 286 21.32 15.24 8.05
N SER A 287 21.48 14.06 7.46
CA SER A 287 22.73 13.52 6.97
C SER A 287 22.51 12.81 5.63
N VAL A 288 23.53 12.77 4.78
CA VAL A 288 23.49 12.17 3.44
C VAL A 288 24.78 11.41 3.19
N ALA A 289 24.68 10.26 2.51
CA ALA A 289 25.82 9.40 2.24
C ALA A 289 25.67 8.67 0.90
N TRP A 290 26.78 8.46 0.20
CA TRP A 290 26.85 7.63 -1.01
C TRP A 290 27.29 6.20 -0.69
N LEU A 291 26.71 5.24 -1.40
CA LEU A 291 26.93 3.80 -1.29
C LEU A 291 27.10 3.19 -2.69
N ASP A 292 27.64 1.98 -2.78
CA ASP A 292 27.89 1.25 -4.03
C ASP A 292 28.60 2.12 -5.08
N ASP A 293 29.78 2.62 -4.71
CA ASP A 293 30.62 3.57 -5.46
C ASP A 293 29.91 4.86 -5.98
N GLY A 294 28.69 5.14 -5.49
CA GLY A 294 27.86 6.29 -5.84
C GLY A 294 26.56 5.96 -6.58
N ASN A 295 26.18 4.68 -6.72
CA ASN A 295 24.90 4.28 -7.34
C ASN A 295 23.71 4.42 -6.38
N LEU A 296 23.93 4.19 -5.09
CA LEU A 296 22.92 4.32 -4.05
C LEU A 296 23.19 5.58 -3.20
N ALA A 297 22.12 6.29 -2.84
CA ALA A 297 22.15 7.39 -1.88
C ALA A 297 21.36 7.00 -0.63
N ALA A 298 21.98 7.09 0.55
CA ALA A 298 21.29 7.01 1.83
C ALA A 298 21.03 8.43 2.35
N ILE A 299 19.80 8.68 2.78
CA ILE A 299 19.34 9.99 3.26
C ILE A 299 18.67 9.84 4.60
N LEU A 300 19.22 10.48 5.62
CA LEU A 300 18.62 10.56 6.95
C LEU A 300 17.52 11.62 6.98
N VAL A 301 16.32 11.19 7.36
CA VAL A 301 15.10 11.99 7.52
C VAL A 301 14.68 11.95 8.98
N ASN A 302 14.61 13.10 9.62
CA ASN A 302 14.25 13.23 11.04
C ASN A 302 12.85 13.83 11.21
N THR A 303 11.93 13.10 11.81
CA THR A 303 10.62 13.63 12.17
C THR A 303 10.77 14.62 13.32
N TYR A 304 10.40 15.88 13.06
CA TYR A 304 10.29 16.92 14.09
C TYR A 304 8.83 17.35 14.24
N SER A 305 8.43 17.67 15.47
CA SER A 305 7.17 18.36 15.78
C SER A 305 7.18 19.80 15.27
N LEU A 306 6.01 20.46 15.26
CA LEU A 306 5.90 21.89 14.93
C LEU A 306 6.73 22.81 15.85
N MET A 307 7.10 22.33 17.04
CA MET A 307 8.00 23.02 17.99
C MET A 307 9.47 22.62 17.82
N TYR A 308 9.83 21.95 16.72
CA TYR A 308 11.16 21.40 16.43
C TYR A 308 11.70 20.40 17.46
N GLN A 309 10.81 19.71 18.19
CA GLN A 309 11.21 18.56 19.00
C GLN A 309 11.31 17.32 18.12
N TRP A 310 12.44 16.63 18.18
CA TRP A 310 12.72 15.44 17.39
C TRP A 310 12.04 14.23 18.02
N SER A 311 11.25 13.47 17.24
CA SER A 311 10.48 12.32 17.74
C SER A 311 10.94 10.98 17.20
N SER A 312 11.47 10.93 15.97
CA SER A 312 11.95 9.69 15.33
C SER A 312 12.84 10.00 14.12
N SER A 313 13.54 8.98 13.63
CA SER A 313 14.38 9.04 12.43
C SER A 313 14.15 7.83 11.52
N GLN A 314 14.28 8.07 10.22
CA GLN A 314 14.27 7.05 9.17
C GLN A 314 15.36 7.35 8.14
N ILE A 315 15.83 6.32 7.45
CA ILE A 315 16.88 6.39 6.43
C ILE A 315 16.29 5.86 5.13
N PHE A 316 16.28 6.73 4.13
CA PHE A 316 15.70 6.47 2.83
C PHE A 316 16.84 6.13 1.87
N PHE A 317 16.76 4.95 1.25
CA PHE A 317 17.71 4.51 0.23
C PHE A 317 17.14 4.83 -1.15
N TYR A 318 17.90 5.52 -1.99
CA TYR A 318 17.51 5.87 -3.35
C TYR A 318 18.49 5.28 -4.38
N ASP A 319 17.96 4.65 -5.42
CA ASP A 319 18.72 4.31 -6.62
C ASP A 319 18.84 5.54 -7.52
N MET A 320 20.08 5.98 -7.71
CA MET A 320 20.46 7.20 -8.41
C MET A 320 20.82 6.94 -9.89
N VAL A 321 20.74 5.68 -10.34
CA VAL A 321 21.06 5.23 -11.70
C VAL A 321 19.81 4.80 -12.46
N SER A 322 18.94 3.97 -11.86
CA SER A 322 17.72 3.50 -12.53
C SER A 322 16.57 4.51 -12.46
N THR A 323 16.49 5.31 -11.39
CA THR A 323 15.45 6.33 -11.21
C THR A 323 16.00 7.73 -11.40
N THR A 324 15.21 8.63 -11.98
CA THR A 324 15.55 10.06 -11.99
C THR A 324 15.31 10.63 -10.59
N TYR A 325 16.36 10.73 -9.77
CA TYR A 325 16.27 11.30 -8.43
C TYR A 325 15.68 12.72 -8.44
N ASN A 326 14.47 12.88 -7.92
CA ASN A 326 13.72 14.12 -7.87
C ASN A 326 12.70 14.09 -6.69
N SER A 327 11.76 15.04 -6.63
CA SER A 327 10.78 15.14 -5.53
C SER A 327 9.56 14.20 -5.67
N ASN A 328 9.45 13.46 -6.77
CA ASN A 328 8.47 12.40 -7.01
C ASN A 328 9.11 11.00 -6.96
N SER A 329 10.40 10.89 -6.60
CA SER A 329 11.09 9.60 -6.51
C SER A 329 10.67 8.82 -5.27
N THR A 330 10.31 7.56 -5.50
CA THR A 330 10.06 6.54 -4.48
C THR A 330 11.41 6.03 -3.93
N PRO A 331 11.61 5.90 -2.60
CA PRO A 331 12.80 5.21 -2.09
C PRO A 331 12.74 3.72 -2.46
N LEU A 332 13.91 3.10 -2.64
CA LEU A 332 14.09 1.68 -2.89
C LEU A 332 13.74 0.85 -1.64
N SER A 333 14.15 1.35 -0.48
CA SER A 333 13.85 0.81 0.84
C SER A 333 13.99 1.90 1.90
N VAL A 334 13.42 1.67 3.09
CA VAL A 334 13.51 2.57 4.25
C VAL A 334 13.90 1.76 5.50
N PHE A 335 14.72 2.33 6.38
CA PHE A 335 15.04 1.78 7.69
C PHE A 335 14.79 2.81 8.81
N PRO A 336 14.13 2.46 9.94
CA PRO A 336 13.42 1.22 10.20
C PRO A 336 12.14 1.08 9.37
N ASN A 337 11.71 -0.17 9.21
CA ASN A 337 10.44 -0.56 8.59
C ASN A 337 9.80 -1.73 9.38
N TYR A 338 8.69 -2.27 8.90
CA TYR A 338 7.88 -3.29 9.57
C TYR A 338 8.61 -4.60 9.91
N HIS A 339 9.66 -4.99 9.18
CA HIS A 339 10.48 -6.19 9.48
C HIS A 339 11.92 -5.87 9.87
N GLN A 340 12.44 -4.68 9.56
CA GLN A 340 13.71 -4.15 10.06
C GLN A 340 13.46 -3.09 11.16
N LEU A 341 13.11 -3.53 12.38
CA LEU A 341 12.96 -2.62 13.52
C LEU A 341 14.29 -2.14 14.11
N VAL A 342 14.24 -1.00 14.80
CA VAL A 342 15.29 -0.58 15.73
C VAL A 342 15.20 -1.45 17.00
N PRO A 343 16.28 -2.10 17.47
CA PRO A 343 16.25 -2.86 18.71
C PRO A 343 16.20 -1.93 19.93
N ASP A 344 15.61 -2.39 21.05
CA ASP A 344 15.44 -1.62 22.29
C ASP A 344 16.76 -1.04 22.88
N SER A 345 17.91 -1.59 22.50
CA SER A 345 19.24 -1.12 22.89
C SER A 345 19.76 0.06 22.06
N PHE A 346 19.00 0.53 21.06
CA PHE A 346 19.35 1.62 20.16
C PHE A 346 18.21 2.63 20.07
N SER A 347 18.52 3.91 20.18
CA SER A 347 17.49 4.97 20.17
C SER A 347 16.90 5.17 18.76
N SER A 348 15.62 5.51 18.70
CA SER A 348 14.91 5.84 17.45
C SER A 348 15.28 7.22 16.87
N VAL A 349 16.26 7.90 17.47
CA VAL A 349 16.73 9.26 17.19
C VAL A 349 18.16 9.18 16.64
N PHE A 350 18.33 9.23 15.32
CA PHE A 350 19.64 9.02 14.67
C PHE A 350 20.41 10.34 14.43
N LEU A 351 21.54 10.56 15.11
CA LEU A 351 22.39 11.75 14.94
C LEU A 351 23.02 11.87 13.55
N ASN A 352 23.57 10.77 13.03
CA ASN A 352 24.36 10.80 11.80
C ASN A 352 24.38 9.44 11.08
N ILE A 353 24.69 9.48 9.79
CA ILE A 353 24.97 8.31 8.96
C ILE A 353 26.36 8.50 8.33
N ILE A 354 27.16 7.44 8.28
CA ILE A 354 28.53 7.45 7.74
C ILE A 354 28.69 6.25 6.83
N SER A 355 29.01 6.45 5.55
CA SER A 355 29.27 5.35 4.63
C SER A 355 30.75 5.04 4.45
N SER A 356 31.04 3.75 4.31
CA SER A 356 32.20 3.25 3.56
C SER A 356 31.74 2.89 2.14
N PRO A 357 32.63 2.46 1.22
CA PRO A 357 32.24 2.00 -0.11
C PRO A 357 31.20 0.85 -0.09
N THR A 358 31.15 0.08 0.98
CA THR A 358 30.36 -1.16 1.08
C THR A 358 29.38 -1.22 2.26
N SER A 359 29.57 -0.40 3.30
CA SER A 359 28.84 -0.48 4.57
C SER A 359 28.30 0.89 4.99
N LEU A 360 27.24 0.93 5.81
CA LEU A 360 26.74 2.16 6.42
C LEU A 360 26.76 2.02 7.95
N THR A 361 27.25 3.03 8.65
CA THR A 361 27.17 3.13 10.10
C THR A 361 26.18 4.20 10.49
N LEU A 362 25.30 3.89 11.44
CA LEU A 362 24.38 4.81 12.07
C LEU A 362 24.89 5.12 13.49
N MET A 363 24.66 6.36 13.94
CA MET A 363 24.89 6.77 15.32
C MET A 363 23.61 7.35 15.90
N ASP A 364 23.19 6.89 17.07
CA ASP A 364 22.01 7.41 17.77
C ASP A 364 22.36 8.59 18.71
N ASP A 365 21.36 9.16 19.39
CA ASP A 365 21.52 10.28 20.33
C ASP A 365 22.13 9.91 21.68
N MET A 366 22.19 8.62 22.01
CA MET A 366 22.91 8.09 23.17
C MET A 366 24.39 7.80 22.85
N GLY A 367 24.78 7.85 21.58
CA GLY A 367 26.12 7.53 21.11
C GLY A 367 26.35 6.05 20.84
N ASN A 368 25.30 5.23 20.75
CA ASN A 368 25.40 3.87 20.25
C ASN A 368 25.69 3.86 18.74
N LEU A 369 26.26 2.76 18.25
CA LEU A 369 26.58 2.56 16.85
C LEU A 369 25.92 1.29 16.31
N LEU A 370 25.34 1.38 15.12
CA LEU A 370 24.75 0.27 14.37
C LEU A 370 25.38 0.22 12.98
N ILE A 371 25.97 -0.92 12.61
CA ILE A 371 26.70 -1.11 11.35
C ILE A 371 25.95 -2.07 10.44
N PHE A 372 25.49 -1.53 9.31
CA PHE A 372 24.94 -2.28 8.20
C PHE A 372 26.07 -2.81 7.33
N ASN A 373 26.24 -4.13 7.36
CA ASN A 373 27.10 -4.84 6.44
C ASN A 373 26.32 -5.23 5.17
N PRO A 374 26.95 -5.19 3.99
CA PRO A 374 26.30 -5.54 2.73
C PRO A 374 26.03 -7.05 2.66
N THR A 375 24.88 -7.39 2.10
CA THR A 375 24.41 -8.77 2.00
C THR A 375 24.30 -9.19 0.52
N PRO A 376 24.42 -10.48 0.22
CA PRO A 376 24.28 -11.00 -1.14
C PRO A 376 22.85 -10.86 -1.69
N PRO A 377 22.66 -10.95 -3.03
CA PRO A 377 21.35 -11.07 -3.63
C PRO A 377 20.51 -12.16 -2.96
N GLY A 378 19.25 -11.85 -2.69
CA GLY A 378 18.32 -12.71 -1.97
C GLY A 378 18.33 -12.59 -0.44
N TYR A 379 19.18 -11.72 0.12
CA TYR A 379 19.29 -11.50 1.58
C TYR A 379 19.28 -10.00 1.92
N PHE A 380 18.65 -9.61 3.03
CA PHE A 380 18.71 -8.26 3.61
C PHE A 380 19.56 -8.24 4.90
N PRO A 381 20.06 -7.06 5.31
CA PRO A 381 20.77 -6.92 6.58
C PRO A 381 19.78 -6.84 7.75
N SER A 382 19.67 -7.93 8.51
CA SER A 382 18.84 -8.00 9.72
C SER A 382 19.64 -7.67 10.97
N ILE A 383 19.03 -7.01 11.96
CA ILE A 383 19.75 -6.52 13.15
C ILE A 383 19.74 -7.59 14.24
N THR A 384 20.91 -8.12 14.59
CA THR A 384 21.04 -9.03 15.73
C THR A 384 21.43 -8.25 16.98
N ASN A 385 20.59 -8.29 18.02
CA ASN A 385 20.92 -7.70 19.30
C ASN A 385 21.88 -8.63 20.07
N THR A 386 23.18 -8.41 19.90
CA THR A 386 24.24 -9.16 20.60
C THR A 386 24.42 -8.74 22.07
N GLY A 387 23.65 -7.75 22.55
CA GLY A 387 23.83 -7.14 23.87
C GLY A 387 25.10 -6.29 24.00
N SER A 388 25.80 -6.04 22.90
CA SER A 388 27.05 -5.28 22.82
C SER A 388 27.00 -4.25 21.69
N VAL A 389 27.63 -3.09 21.92
CA VAL A 389 27.76 -2.01 20.93
C VAL A 389 29.20 -2.01 20.39
N PRO A 390 29.44 -1.85 19.07
CA PRO A 390 28.47 -1.64 17.99
C PRO A 390 27.58 -2.85 17.73
N LEU A 391 26.30 -2.57 17.46
CA LEU A 391 25.37 -3.54 16.88
C LEU A 391 25.74 -3.76 15.41
N ILE A 392 25.59 -4.98 14.91
CA ILE A 392 26.00 -5.35 13.55
C ILE A 392 24.90 -6.19 12.91
N THR A 393 24.64 -5.94 11.62
CA THR A 393 23.65 -6.71 10.87
C THR A 393 24.20 -8.05 10.38
N SER A 394 23.37 -9.09 10.47
CA SER A 394 23.58 -10.40 9.83
C SER A 394 22.77 -10.52 8.54
N GLU A 395 23.07 -11.53 7.72
CA GLU A 395 22.29 -11.85 6.53
C GLU A 395 21.01 -12.61 6.92
N GLU A 396 19.85 -12.12 6.47
CA GLU A 396 18.56 -12.81 6.58
C GLU A 396 17.88 -12.88 5.20
N ALA A 397 17.20 -13.99 4.88
CA ALA A 397 16.66 -14.22 3.54
C ALA A 397 15.42 -13.34 3.28
N CYS A 398 15.27 -12.82 2.04
CA CYS A 398 14.08 -12.04 1.68
C CYS A 398 12.79 -12.82 1.97
N LEU A 399 11.81 -12.14 2.58
CA LEU A 399 10.47 -12.68 2.78
C LEU A 399 9.80 -13.04 1.44
N PRO A 400 8.88 -14.03 1.43
CA PRO A 400 8.01 -14.28 0.28
C PRO A 400 7.32 -13.00 -0.19
N GLY A 401 7.12 -12.88 -1.51
CA GLY A 401 6.62 -11.66 -2.13
C GLY A 401 7.66 -10.55 -2.34
N MET A 402 8.86 -10.67 -1.77
CA MET A 402 9.96 -9.73 -1.93
C MET A 402 11.17 -10.36 -2.65
N TYR A 403 12.05 -9.53 -3.21
CA TYR A 403 13.28 -9.97 -3.86
C TYR A 403 14.41 -8.96 -3.71
N LYS A 404 15.66 -9.40 -3.93
CA LYS A 404 16.83 -8.53 -4.04
C LYS A 404 17.81 -9.12 -5.04
N ASP A 405 18.00 -8.44 -6.17
CA ASP A 405 18.84 -8.88 -7.29
C ASP A 405 20.31 -8.46 -7.14
N GLN A 406 20.59 -7.47 -6.28
CA GLN A 406 21.90 -6.81 -6.16
C GLN A 406 22.55 -7.02 -4.78
N TYR A 407 23.88 -6.96 -4.75
CA TYR A 407 24.68 -6.94 -3.53
C TYR A 407 24.62 -5.55 -2.90
N GLY A 408 24.34 -5.44 -1.60
CA GLY A 408 24.26 -4.14 -0.95
C GLY A 408 23.61 -4.17 0.42
N ILE A 409 23.45 -2.99 1.04
CA ILE A 409 22.84 -2.83 2.37
C ILE A 409 21.36 -2.44 2.35
N ASN A 410 20.78 -2.23 1.16
CA ASN A 410 19.34 -1.99 1.03
C ASN A 410 18.56 -3.26 1.42
N ASP A 411 17.29 -3.04 1.76
CA ASP A 411 16.34 -4.10 2.05
C ASP A 411 15.91 -4.84 0.77
N CYS A 412 15.15 -5.92 0.95
CA CYS A 412 14.43 -6.57 -0.14
C CYS A 412 13.27 -5.69 -0.63
N ILE A 413 12.99 -5.76 -1.92
CA ILE A 413 12.02 -4.94 -2.64
C ILE A 413 10.79 -5.79 -2.96
N LEU A 414 9.61 -5.20 -2.90
CA LEU A 414 8.36 -5.89 -3.25
C LEU A 414 8.34 -6.30 -4.73
N CYS A 415 7.89 -7.53 -5.01
CA CYS A 415 7.73 -8.00 -6.38
C CYS A 415 6.69 -7.14 -7.14
N PRO A 416 7.00 -6.61 -8.34
CA PRO A 416 6.08 -5.77 -9.09
C PRO A 416 4.79 -6.52 -9.47
N THR A 417 3.69 -5.79 -9.60
CA THR A 417 2.38 -6.33 -10.03
C THR A 417 2.50 -7.16 -11.32
N GLY A 418 1.82 -8.32 -11.35
CA GLY A 418 1.98 -9.30 -12.43
C GLY A 418 3.16 -10.25 -12.27
N THR A 419 3.93 -10.14 -11.18
CA THR A 419 4.99 -11.10 -10.80
C THR A 419 4.80 -11.63 -9.38
N LYS A 420 5.41 -12.78 -9.08
CA LYS A 420 5.37 -13.45 -7.77
C LYS A 420 6.74 -13.94 -7.31
N ASN A 421 6.94 -14.07 -6.00
CA ASN A 421 8.01 -14.87 -5.41
C ASN A 421 7.49 -15.72 -4.23
N PRO A 422 7.43 -17.07 -4.35
CA PRO A 422 6.98 -17.96 -3.27
C PRO A 422 8.06 -18.22 -2.21
N GLY A 423 9.00 -17.30 -2.00
CA GLY A 423 10.15 -17.45 -1.09
C GLY A 423 11.32 -18.25 -1.68
N ASN A 424 11.05 -19.23 -2.56
CA ASN A 424 12.09 -20.08 -3.16
C ASN A 424 13.05 -19.36 -4.15
N SER A 425 12.76 -18.13 -4.56
CA SER A 425 13.61 -17.36 -5.49
C SER A 425 13.78 -15.90 -5.06
N SER A 426 14.42 -15.69 -3.91
CA SER A 426 14.68 -14.36 -3.33
C SER A 426 15.50 -13.40 -4.21
N ILE A 427 16.09 -13.86 -5.31
CA ILE A 427 16.92 -13.03 -6.22
C ILE A 427 16.09 -12.34 -7.31
N LYS A 428 14.94 -12.90 -7.72
CA LYS A 428 14.10 -12.34 -8.80
C LYS A 428 12.65 -12.80 -8.71
N CYS A 429 11.74 -11.95 -9.16
CA CYS A 429 10.33 -12.33 -9.30
C CYS A 429 10.08 -13.12 -10.58
N MET A 430 9.10 -14.03 -10.54
CA MET A 430 8.62 -14.82 -11.68
C MET A 430 7.35 -14.18 -12.24
N LEU A 431 7.18 -14.18 -13.57
CA LEU A 431 5.93 -13.70 -14.19
C LEU A 431 4.76 -14.62 -13.84
N CYS A 432 3.60 -14.04 -13.54
CA CYS A 432 2.34 -14.75 -13.39
C CYS A 432 1.66 -14.99 -14.76
N ALA A 433 0.74 -15.95 -14.84
CA ALA A 433 -0.07 -16.14 -16.03
C ALA A 433 -1.04 -14.96 -16.29
N ASN A 434 -1.40 -14.72 -17.55
CA ASN A 434 -2.32 -13.63 -17.91
C ASN A 434 -3.74 -13.80 -17.31
N GLU A 435 -4.12 -15.02 -16.92
CA GLU A 435 -5.41 -15.33 -16.30
C GLU A 435 -5.36 -15.51 -14.77
N SER A 436 -4.23 -15.22 -14.15
CA SER A 436 -4.09 -15.13 -12.69
C SER A 436 -3.98 -13.67 -12.22
N PHE A 437 -4.22 -13.47 -10.93
CA PHE A 437 -4.09 -12.23 -10.19
C PHE A 437 -2.82 -12.28 -9.36
N CYS A 438 -1.96 -11.29 -9.56
CA CYS A 438 -0.76 -11.03 -8.79
C CYS A 438 -0.69 -9.52 -8.51
N SER A 439 -1.02 -9.12 -7.27
CA SER A 439 -0.82 -7.78 -6.72
C SER A 439 0.66 -7.40 -6.64
N LEU A 440 0.94 -6.18 -6.20
CA LEU A 440 2.28 -5.85 -5.68
C LEU A 440 2.60 -6.79 -4.50
N GLY A 441 3.83 -7.31 -4.43
CA GLY A 441 4.31 -8.19 -3.37
C GLY A 441 3.73 -9.62 -3.38
N SER A 442 3.28 -10.15 -4.51
CA SER A 442 2.61 -11.47 -4.56
C SER A 442 3.51 -12.64 -4.18
N VAL A 443 3.00 -13.54 -3.32
CA VAL A 443 3.64 -14.81 -2.96
C VAL A 443 3.34 -15.91 -3.97
N ASP A 444 2.09 -15.99 -4.45
CA ASP A 444 1.66 -16.94 -5.48
C ASP A 444 0.74 -16.29 -6.51
N GLU A 445 0.26 -17.05 -7.50
CA GLU A 445 -0.69 -16.58 -8.50
C GLU A 445 -2.09 -17.13 -8.21
N ILE A 446 -3.06 -16.22 -8.11
CA ILE A 446 -4.42 -16.56 -7.71
C ILE A 446 -5.31 -16.63 -8.95
N PRO A 447 -6.13 -17.66 -9.17
CA PRO A 447 -7.06 -17.66 -10.31
C PRO A 447 -8.07 -16.51 -10.16
N LYS A 448 -8.36 -15.76 -11.24
CA LYS A 448 -9.29 -14.62 -11.21
C LYS A 448 -10.68 -14.98 -10.66
N SER A 449 -11.11 -16.24 -10.77
CA SER A 449 -12.37 -16.71 -10.18
C SER A 449 -12.44 -16.64 -8.66
N ALA A 450 -11.30 -16.62 -7.96
CA ALA A 450 -11.28 -16.37 -6.51
C ALA A 450 -11.71 -14.93 -6.16
N LEU A 451 -11.59 -13.99 -7.11
CA LEU A 451 -12.01 -12.59 -6.97
C LEU A 451 -13.42 -12.31 -7.49
N GLU A 452 -14.14 -13.31 -8.00
CA GLU A 452 -15.51 -13.12 -8.49
C GLU A 452 -16.46 -12.70 -7.35
N ASN A 453 -17.18 -11.59 -7.57
CA ASN A 453 -18.22 -11.12 -6.66
C ASN A 453 -19.47 -11.99 -6.84
N ILE A 454 -20.03 -12.45 -5.74
CA ILE A 454 -21.32 -13.15 -5.72
C ILE A 454 -22.36 -12.12 -5.29
N VAL A 455 -23.05 -11.53 -6.26
CA VAL A 455 -24.14 -10.57 -6.02
C VAL A 455 -25.46 -11.33 -6.07
N GLN A 456 -26.21 -11.30 -4.98
CA GLN A 456 -27.53 -11.91 -4.92
C GLN A 456 -28.56 -10.96 -5.56
N VAL A 457 -28.72 -11.08 -6.88
CA VAL A 457 -29.67 -10.27 -7.67
C VAL A 457 -31.08 -10.85 -7.52
N ILE A 458 -32.04 -10.03 -7.10
CA ILE A 458 -33.45 -10.44 -7.05
C ILE A 458 -34.13 -10.08 -8.37
N ALA A 459 -34.38 -11.09 -9.19
CA ALA A 459 -35.19 -10.95 -10.40
C ALA A 459 -36.67 -11.17 -10.08
N TYR A 460 -37.37 -10.13 -9.62
CA TYR A 460 -38.82 -10.18 -9.47
C TYR A 460 -39.50 -10.26 -10.85
N PRO A 461 -40.46 -11.19 -11.06
CA PRO A 461 -41.33 -11.15 -12.24
C PRO A 461 -42.20 -9.89 -12.21
N LYS A 462 -42.71 -9.46 -13.37
CA LYS A 462 -43.64 -8.33 -13.42
C LYS A 462 -45.02 -8.79 -12.96
N SER A 463 -45.64 -8.06 -12.02
CA SER A 463 -47.07 -8.22 -11.73
C SER A 463 -47.91 -7.88 -12.97
N PRO A 464 -49.03 -8.59 -13.21
CA PRO A 464 -50.09 -8.07 -14.07
C PRO A 464 -50.72 -6.82 -13.44
N GLU A 465 -51.31 -5.95 -14.27
CA GLU A 465 -52.05 -4.76 -13.80
C GLU A 465 -53.35 -5.12 -13.06
N SER A 466 -53.86 -6.34 -13.25
CA SER A 466 -55.09 -6.83 -12.63
C SER A 466 -54.80 -7.93 -11.62
N THR A 467 -55.50 -7.88 -10.47
CA THR A 467 -55.56 -8.93 -9.45
C THR A 467 -56.58 -10.03 -9.77
N ILE A 468 -57.43 -9.82 -10.77
CA ILE A 468 -58.57 -10.69 -11.06
C ILE A 468 -58.07 -11.86 -11.92
N PHE A 469 -58.13 -13.08 -11.36
CA PHE A 469 -57.66 -14.29 -12.05
C PHE A 469 -58.23 -14.44 -13.45
N GLU A 470 -59.51 -14.13 -13.64
CA GLU A 470 -60.22 -14.21 -14.92
C GLU A 470 -59.58 -13.29 -15.98
N GLU A 471 -59.15 -12.09 -15.60
CA GLU A 471 -58.49 -11.14 -16.50
C GLU A 471 -57.05 -11.56 -16.83
N ILE A 472 -56.30 -12.08 -15.85
CA ILE A 472 -54.95 -12.63 -16.05
C ILE A 472 -55.01 -13.85 -16.98
N LEU A 473 -55.96 -14.75 -16.73
CA LEU A 473 -56.19 -15.96 -17.51
C LEU A 473 -56.57 -15.61 -18.95
N ILE A 474 -57.49 -14.67 -19.16
CA ILE A 474 -57.86 -14.16 -20.50
C ILE A 474 -56.65 -13.50 -21.18
N GLY A 475 -55.89 -12.68 -20.44
CA GLY A 475 -54.68 -12.02 -20.92
C GLY A 475 -53.63 -13.00 -21.45
N ASN A 476 -53.27 -14.02 -20.66
CA ASN A 476 -52.29 -15.04 -21.06
C ASN A 476 -52.83 -16.00 -22.13
N MET A 477 -54.11 -16.37 -22.09
CA MET A 477 -54.72 -17.31 -23.06
C MET A 477 -54.83 -16.73 -24.48
N PHE A 478 -55.00 -15.42 -24.61
CA PHE A 478 -55.10 -14.71 -25.90
C PHE A 478 -53.86 -13.90 -26.27
N ASN A 479 -52.73 -14.13 -25.60
CA ASN A 479 -51.48 -13.45 -25.90
C ASN A 479 -50.81 -14.04 -27.17
N ILE A 480 -50.40 -13.17 -28.10
CA ILE A 480 -49.86 -13.57 -29.42
C ILE A 480 -48.49 -12.89 -29.68
N LYS A 481 -47.80 -12.41 -28.63
CA LYS A 481 -46.52 -11.68 -28.76
C LYS A 481 -45.38 -12.54 -29.32
N GLU A 482 -45.27 -13.81 -28.93
CA GLU A 482 -44.22 -14.72 -29.40
C GLU A 482 -44.74 -15.84 -30.31
N GLY A 483 -43.85 -16.38 -31.15
CA GLY A 483 -44.19 -17.38 -32.16
C GLY A 483 -44.68 -18.72 -31.61
N HIS A 484 -44.33 -19.10 -30.37
CA HIS A 484 -44.90 -20.29 -29.73
C HIS A 484 -46.30 -20.02 -29.18
N CYS A 485 -46.56 -18.83 -28.65
CA CYS A 485 -47.87 -18.41 -28.14
C CYS A 485 -48.95 -18.48 -29.23
N VAL A 486 -48.60 -18.13 -30.47
CA VAL A 486 -49.46 -18.33 -31.65
C VAL A 486 -49.95 -19.77 -31.72
N VAL A 487 -49.08 -20.77 -31.55
CA VAL A 487 -49.40 -22.19 -31.71
C VAL A 487 -50.17 -22.77 -30.52
N VAL A 488 -50.04 -22.17 -29.33
CA VAL A 488 -50.75 -22.62 -28.11
C VAL A 488 -52.11 -21.93 -27.96
N SER A 489 -52.32 -20.74 -28.54
CA SER A 489 -53.55 -19.95 -28.38
C SER A 489 -54.81 -20.67 -28.90
N PRO A 490 -55.92 -20.71 -28.13
CA PRO A 490 -57.20 -21.23 -28.60
C PRO A 490 -57.74 -20.49 -29.84
N LEU A 491 -57.40 -19.20 -30.00
CA LEU A 491 -57.80 -18.39 -31.16
C LEU A 491 -57.19 -18.93 -32.46
N PHE A 492 -55.92 -19.35 -32.43
CA PHE A 492 -55.22 -19.87 -33.61
C PHE A 492 -55.81 -21.20 -34.07
N TRP A 493 -56.10 -22.11 -33.14
CA TRP A 493 -56.78 -23.37 -33.46
C TRP A 493 -58.21 -23.15 -33.95
N ALA A 494 -58.95 -22.20 -33.37
CA ALA A 494 -60.27 -21.81 -33.87
C ALA A 494 -60.20 -21.22 -35.29
N LEU A 495 -59.17 -20.43 -35.61
CA LEU A 495 -58.94 -19.90 -36.96
C LEU A 495 -58.53 -20.99 -37.97
N ILE A 496 -57.74 -21.99 -37.56
CA ILE A 496 -57.44 -23.16 -38.40
C ILE A 496 -58.70 -23.95 -38.71
N VAL A 497 -59.54 -24.21 -37.70
CA VAL A 497 -60.81 -24.93 -37.87
C VAL A 497 -61.75 -24.12 -38.76
N ALA A 498 -61.91 -22.81 -38.53
CA ALA A 498 -62.69 -21.93 -39.38
C ALA A 498 -62.16 -21.87 -40.84
N ALA A 499 -60.84 -21.92 -41.05
CA ALA A 499 -60.26 -21.99 -42.39
C ALA A 499 -60.52 -23.34 -43.07
N ILE A 500 -60.48 -24.45 -42.33
CA ILE A 500 -60.87 -25.78 -42.82
C ILE A 500 -62.38 -25.80 -43.15
N ASP A 501 -63.22 -25.22 -42.31
CA ASP A 501 -64.67 -25.09 -42.50
C ASP A 501 -64.99 -24.26 -43.76
N VAL A 502 -64.30 -23.13 -43.98
CA VAL A 502 -64.40 -22.33 -45.21
C VAL A 502 -63.91 -23.11 -46.42
N LEU A 503 -62.84 -23.91 -46.30
CA LEU A 503 -62.33 -24.74 -47.39
C LEU A 503 -63.33 -25.88 -47.73
N ILE A 504 -63.98 -26.46 -46.72
CA ILE A 504 -65.09 -27.41 -46.89
C ILE A 504 -66.28 -26.73 -47.60
N LEU A 505 -66.66 -25.51 -47.19
CA LEU A 505 -67.70 -24.73 -47.87
C LEU A 505 -67.35 -24.46 -49.34
N ILE A 506 -66.10 -24.07 -49.65
CA ILE A 506 -65.62 -23.86 -51.01
C ILE A 506 -65.68 -25.18 -51.82
N VAL A 507 -65.20 -26.29 -51.26
CA VAL A 507 -65.26 -27.61 -51.92
C VAL A 507 -66.69 -28.04 -52.18
N ILE A 508 -67.61 -27.80 -51.24
CA ILE A 508 -69.04 -28.12 -51.40
C ILE A 508 -69.71 -27.19 -52.41
N ALA A 509 -69.39 -25.89 -52.42
CA ALA A 509 -69.88 -24.93 -53.41
C ALA A 509 -69.40 -25.28 -54.83
N VAL A 510 -68.12 -25.64 -54.99
CA VAL A 510 -67.55 -26.13 -56.25
C VAL A 510 -68.23 -27.44 -56.68
N LEU A 511 -68.45 -28.40 -55.76
CA LEU A 511 -69.23 -29.61 -56.03
C LEU A 511 -70.70 -29.32 -56.41
N HIS A 512 -71.27 -28.21 -55.94
CA HIS A 512 -72.61 -27.76 -56.31
C HIS A 512 -72.64 -27.06 -57.68
N PHE A 513 -71.56 -26.39 -58.08
CA PHE A 513 -71.43 -25.78 -59.41
C PHE A 513 -71.06 -26.80 -60.50
N CYS A 514 -70.26 -27.83 -60.18
CA CYS A 514 -69.81 -28.86 -61.13
C CYS A 514 -70.83 -30.01 -61.38
N VAL A 515 -72.12 -29.77 -61.13
CA VAL A 515 -73.19 -30.81 -61.14
C VAL A 515 -73.38 -31.53 -62.49
N HIS A 516 -72.93 -30.95 -63.60
CA HIS A 516 -73.06 -31.58 -64.93
C HIS A 516 -72.04 -32.71 -65.23
N HIS A 517 -71.03 -32.97 -64.37
CA HIS A 517 -70.06 -34.04 -64.61
C HIS A 517 -70.40 -35.36 -63.87
N GLN A 518 -70.57 -36.46 -64.62
CA GLN A 518 -70.98 -37.78 -64.11
C GLN A 518 -70.13 -38.34 -62.95
N LYS A 519 -68.83 -37.97 -62.85
CA LYS A 519 -67.96 -38.36 -61.73
C LYS A 519 -68.29 -37.65 -60.42
N ALA A 520 -68.71 -36.37 -60.46
CA ALA A 520 -69.03 -35.57 -59.27
C ALA A 520 -70.26 -36.12 -58.52
N SER A 521 -71.26 -36.63 -59.25
CA SER A 521 -72.47 -37.26 -58.67
C SER A 521 -72.16 -38.43 -57.73
N ARG A 522 -71.18 -39.29 -58.07
CA ARG A 522 -70.75 -40.41 -57.21
C ARG A 522 -70.03 -39.92 -55.95
N VAL A 523 -69.27 -38.83 -56.03
CA VAL A 523 -68.58 -38.22 -54.89
C VAL A 523 -69.59 -37.55 -53.96
N LYS A 524 -70.55 -36.78 -54.50
CA LYS A 524 -71.65 -36.16 -53.73
C LYS A 524 -72.43 -37.19 -52.92
N LYS A 525 -72.79 -38.35 -53.49
CA LYS A 525 -73.46 -39.44 -52.76
C LYS A 525 -72.60 -40.07 -51.66
N LYS A 526 -71.28 -40.19 -51.83
CA LYS A 526 -70.38 -40.67 -50.76
C LYS A 526 -70.27 -39.66 -49.61
N ILE A 527 -70.12 -38.37 -49.92
CA ILE A 527 -70.05 -37.30 -48.93
C ILE A 527 -71.37 -37.19 -48.14
N GLN A 528 -72.52 -37.22 -48.83
CA GLN A 528 -73.86 -37.26 -48.21
C GLN A 528 -74.09 -38.48 -47.30
N TYR A 529 -73.37 -39.59 -47.50
CA TYR A 529 -73.45 -40.75 -46.62
C TYR A 529 -72.62 -40.56 -45.34
N ILE A 530 -71.43 -39.95 -45.45
CA ILE A 530 -70.52 -39.69 -44.32
C ILE A 530 -71.11 -38.61 -43.40
N PHE A 531 -71.55 -37.48 -43.97
CA PHE A 531 -72.13 -36.35 -43.23
C PHE A 531 -73.65 -36.50 -43.01
N LYS A 532 -74.19 -37.73 -42.96
CA LYS A 532 -75.63 -37.97 -42.75
C LYS A 532 -76.09 -37.79 -41.30
N ARG A 533 -75.15 -37.64 -40.35
CA ARG A 533 -75.41 -37.53 -38.90
C ARG A 533 -75.03 -36.18 -38.29
N THR A 534 -74.25 -35.37 -38.99
CA THR A 534 -74.08 -33.96 -38.69
C THR A 534 -75.04 -33.19 -39.60
N ASP A 535 -75.72 -32.17 -39.07
CA ASP A 535 -76.80 -31.46 -39.78
C ASP A 535 -76.25 -30.43 -40.79
N LEU A 536 -75.35 -30.93 -41.63
CA LEU A 536 -74.42 -30.17 -42.47
C LEU A 536 -74.77 -30.29 -43.96
N ILE A 537 -75.68 -31.20 -44.33
CA ILE A 537 -76.16 -31.40 -45.71
C ILE A 537 -77.68 -31.65 -45.73
N GLY A 538 -78.42 -30.88 -44.91
CA GLY A 538 -79.86 -30.72 -44.94
C GLY A 538 -80.22 -29.28 -45.33
N GLU A 539 -81.16 -29.13 -46.29
CA GLU A 539 -81.83 -27.89 -46.72
C GLU A 539 -81.16 -26.53 -46.39
N GLY A 540 -80.26 -26.08 -47.27
CA GLY A 540 -80.17 -24.68 -47.70
C GLY A 540 -79.59 -23.62 -46.76
N GLU A 541 -80.06 -23.50 -45.51
CA GLU A 541 -80.04 -22.21 -44.80
C GLU A 541 -79.14 -22.14 -43.56
N MET A 542 -78.65 -23.26 -43.00
CA MET A 542 -77.86 -23.26 -41.75
C MET A 542 -76.40 -23.74 -41.85
N TRP A 543 -75.84 -23.81 -43.07
CA TRP A 543 -74.43 -24.15 -43.33
C TRP A 543 -73.43 -23.33 -42.50
N LEU A 544 -73.67 -22.01 -42.41
CA LEU A 544 -72.79 -21.08 -41.70
C LEU A 544 -72.84 -21.31 -40.18
N GLY A 545 -74.04 -21.55 -39.63
CA GLY A 545 -74.24 -21.75 -38.19
C GLY A 545 -73.72 -23.09 -37.69
N GLY A 546 -73.91 -24.17 -38.47
CA GLY A 546 -73.40 -25.50 -38.12
C GLY A 546 -71.86 -25.54 -38.03
N LEU A 547 -71.16 -24.87 -38.95
CA LEU A 547 -69.69 -24.80 -38.93
C LEU A 547 -69.17 -23.81 -37.87
N ALA A 548 -69.80 -22.64 -37.73
CA ALA A 548 -69.45 -21.70 -36.66
C ALA A 548 -69.59 -22.34 -35.25
N SER A 549 -70.58 -23.21 -35.04
CA SER A 549 -70.72 -23.92 -33.76
C SER A 549 -69.59 -24.93 -33.52
N LEU A 550 -69.02 -25.55 -34.56
CA LEU A 550 -67.88 -26.47 -34.45
C LEU A 550 -66.59 -25.73 -34.08
N SER A 551 -66.33 -24.60 -34.73
CA SER A 551 -65.23 -23.68 -34.35
C SER A 551 -65.36 -23.19 -32.89
N LEU A 552 -66.59 -22.88 -32.43
CA LEU A 552 -66.85 -22.44 -31.06
C LEU A 552 -66.65 -23.57 -30.02
N VAL A 553 -67.07 -24.81 -30.32
CA VAL A 553 -66.81 -25.97 -29.46
C VAL A 553 -65.31 -26.23 -29.29
N VAL A 554 -64.52 -26.13 -30.36
CA VAL A 554 -63.05 -26.28 -30.28
C VAL A 554 -62.45 -25.19 -29.39
N MET A 555 -62.87 -23.94 -29.54
CA MET A 555 -62.42 -22.83 -28.69
C MET A 555 -62.73 -23.07 -27.21
N VAL A 556 -63.94 -23.52 -26.88
CA VAL A 556 -64.35 -23.82 -25.49
C VAL A 556 -63.54 -24.99 -24.91
N CYS A 557 -63.33 -26.08 -25.67
CA CYS A 557 -62.53 -27.22 -25.20
C CYS A 557 -61.07 -26.83 -24.93
N PHE A 558 -60.45 -26.05 -25.81
CA PHE A 558 -59.09 -25.54 -25.60
C PHE A 558 -59.02 -24.57 -24.41
N ALA A 559 -59.98 -23.65 -24.28
CA ALA A 559 -60.03 -22.72 -23.15
C ALA A 559 -60.15 -23.47 -21.80
N CYS A 560 -61.03 -24.46 -21.70
CA CYS A 560 -61.15 -25.30 -20.50
C CYS A 560 -59.85 -26.07 -20.19
N SER A 561 -59.19 -26.64 -21.21
CA SER A 561 -57.93 -27.37 -21.02
C SER A 561 -56.79 -26.45 -20.56
N PHE A 562 -56.67 -25.28 -21.19
CA PHE A 562 -55.67 -24.26 -20.84
C PHE A 562 -55.89 -23.77 -19.40
N SER A 563 -57.14 -23.43 -19.06
CA SER A 563 -57.52 -22.93 -17.73
C SER A 563 -57.20 -23.94 -16.63
N ASN A 564 -57.51 -25.23 -16.85
CA ASN A 564 -57.20 -26.29 -15.88
C ASN A 564 -55.70 -26.51 -15.68
N MET A 565 -54.90 -26.43 -16.77
CA MET A 565 -53.45 -26.56 -16.68
C MET A 565 -52.78 -25.34 -16.01
N PHE A 566 -53.25 -24.13 -16.34
CA PHE A 566 -52.75 -22.88 -15.75
C PHE A 566 -53.10 -22.79 -14.25
N TYR A 567 -54.31 -23.21 -13.85
CA TYR A 567 -54.75 -23.26 -12.46
C TYR A 567 -53.85 -24.12 -11.56
N HIS A 568 -53.34 -25.25 -12.06
CA HIS A 568 -52.51 -26.19 -11.29
C HIS A 568 -51.07 -25.73 -11.04
N GLN A 569 -50.67 -24.55 -11.49
CA GLN A 569 -49.31 -24.02 -11.31
C GLN A 569 -49.20 -22.90 -10.26
N TYR A 570 -50.31 -22.47 -9.66
CA TYR A 570 -50.33 -21.47 -8.60
C TYR A 570 -50.06 -22.10 -7.21
N PRO A 571 -49.24 -21.50 -6.32
CA PRO A 571 -48.40 -20.31 -6.51
C PRO A 571 -47.08 -20.61 -7.23
N PHE A 572 -46.78 -19.81 -8.26
CA PHE A 572 -45.80 -20.15 -9.27
C PHE A 572 -44.33 -20.13 -8.80
N GLU A 573 -44.02 -19.54 -7.64
CA GLU A 573 -42.65 -19.51 -7.08
C GLU A 573 -42.06 -20.91 -6.79
N THR A 574 -42.92 -21.92 -6.63
CA THR A 574 -42.56 -23.32 -6.38
C THR A 574 -42.49 -24.18 -7.65
N SER A 575 -42.86 -23.62 -8.81
CA SER A 575 -43.06 -24.37 -10.06
C SER A 575 -42.02 -24.05 -11.12
N SER A 576 -41.56 -25.08 -11.85
CA SER A 576 -40.70 -24.88 -13.03
C SER A 576 -41.48 -24.29 -14.20
N GLY A 577 -40.82 -23.46 -15.01
CA GLY A 577 -41.44 -22.78 -16.16
C GLY A 577 -42.10 -23.76 -17.13
N SER A 578 -43.32 -23.44 -17.58
CA SER A 578 -44.15 -24.36 -18.33
C SER A 578 -44.13 -24.09 -19.84
N TYR A 579 -44.29 -25.16 -20.63
CA TYR A 579 -44.26 -25.12 -22.10
C TYR A 579 -45.50 -24.45 -22.71
N PHE A 580 -46.60 -24.33 -21.96
CA PHE A 580 -47.88 -23.83 -22.45
C PHE A 580 -48.19 -22.39 -22.05
N ASP A 581 -47.39 -21.78 -21.16
CA ASP A 581 -47.55 -20.38 -20.77
C ASP A 581 -46.91 -19.43 -21.80
N CYS A 582 -47.62 -18.34 -22.08
CA CYS A 582 -47.37 -17.43 -23.19
C CYS A 582 -46.63 -16.15 -22.78
N GLU A 583 -46.60 -15.78 -21.50
CA GLU A 583 -45.79 -14.66 -21.01
C GLU A 583 -45.19 -14.98 -19.64
N GLN A 584 -44.09 -15.75 -19.66
CA GLN A 584 -43.33 -16.22 -18.48
C GLN A 584 -42.81 -15.12 -17.54
N LEU A 585 -43.07 -13.84 -17.82
CA LEU A 585 -42.75 -12.70 -16.96
C LEU A 585 -43.92 -12.30 -16.03
N ILE A 586 -45.16 -12.73 -16.33
CA ILE A 586 -46.39 -12.35 -15.63
C ILE A 586 -46.98 -13.61 -14.95
N ARG A 587 -46.51 -13.91 -13.73
CA ARG A 587 -46.74 -15.21 -13.07
C ARG A 587 -47.75 -15.23 -11.93
N ASN A 588 -47.84 -14.20 -11.08
CA ASN A 588 -48.71 -14.21 -9.89
C ASN A 588 -49.86 -13.21 -10.02
N ALA A 589 -50.92 -13.39 -9.20
CA ALA A 589 -52.11 -12.53 -9.23
C ALA A 589 -51.77 -11.05 -8.98
N LYS A 590 -50.87 -10.80 -8.03
CA LYS A 590 -50.16 -9.54 -7.81
C LYS A 590 -48.99 -9.85 -6.88
N PHE A 591 -47.80 -9.32 -7.17
CA PHE A 591 -46.80 -9.07 -6.13
C PHE A 591 -47.13 -7.70 -5.53
N GLU A 592 -47.37 -7.65 -4.22
CA GLU A 592 -47.36 -6.39 -3.46
C GLU A 592 -46.02 -6.29 -2.71
N THR A 593 -45.07 -5.58 -3.31
CA THR A 593 -43.92 -5.06 -2.55
C THR A 593 -44.42 -3.91 -1.66
N GLY A 594 -43.92 -3.78 -0.42
CA GLY A 594 -44.53 -2.91 0.61
C GLY A 594 -43.64 -1.80 1.18
N LEU A 595 -43.84 -0.53 0.78
CA LEU A 595 -43.16 0.67 1.29
C LEU A 595 -43.59 0.85 2.74
N GLN A 596 -42.66 0.55 3.65
CA GLN A 596 -42.64 1.17 4.96
C GLN A 596 -41.20 1.56 5.30
N SER A 597 -40.91 2.85 5.09
CA SER A 597 -39.81 3.49 5.81
C SER A 597 -40.14 3.45 7.31
N LEU A 598 -39.21 2.91 8.10
CA LEU A 598 -38.99 3.08 9.54
C LEU A 598 -40.14 3.70 10.38
N ALA A 599 -40.55 2.94 11.42
CA ALA A 599 -41.41 3.34 12.54
C ALA A 599 -42.94 3.26 12.36
N ILE A 600 -43.44 2.33 11.55
CA ILE A 600 -44.83 1.84 11.62
C ILE A 600 -44.84 0.53 12.43
N PRO A 601 -45.84 0.26 13.29
CA PRO A 601 -45.91 -0.98 14.04
C PRO A 601 -46.01 -2.20 13.11
N ARG A 602 -45.10 -3.17 13.29
CA ARG A 602 -45.14 -4.49 12.62
C ARG A 602 -46.56 -5.05 12.69
N THR A 603 -47.17 -5.39 11.55
CA THR A 603 -48.46 -6.07 11.56
C THR A 603 -48.30 -7.45 12.19
N HIS A 604 -49.39 -8.02 12.73
CA HIS A 604 -49.34 -9.36 13.33
C HIS A 604 -48.97 -10.46 12.31
N THR A 605 -49.19 -10.22 11.03
CA THR A 605 -48.92 -11.14 9.91
C THR A 605 -47.49 -11.06 9.39
N GLU A 606 -46.88 -9.87 9.33
CA GLU A 606 -45.48 -9.75 8.88
C GLU A 606 -44.46 -10.17 9.94
N LYS A 607 -44.84 -10.09 11.23
CA LYS A 607 -43.91 -10.28 12.34
C LYS A 607 -43.12 -11.61 12.29
N PRO A 608 -43.71 -12.79 11.99
CA PRO A 608 -42.94 -14.03 11.92
C PRO A 608 -41.84 -14.03 10.86
N MET A 609 -42.04 -13.34 9.72
CA MET A 609 -41.02 -13.21 8.69
C MET A 609 -39.84 -12.33 9.14
N PHE A 610 -40.12 -11.25 9.89
CA PHE A 610 -39.08 -10.45 10.53
C PHE A 610 -38.33 -11.24 11.60
N ASP A 611 -39.05 -11.97 12.45
CA ASP A 611 -38.46 -12.79 13.51
C ASP A 611 -37.60 -13.92 12.89
N LEU A 612 -38.02 -14.56 11.78
CA LEU A 612 -37.19 -15.52 11.02
C LEU A 612 -35.93 -14.90 10.36
N LEU A 613 -35.99 -13.65 9.90
CA LEU A 613 -34.80 -12.93 9.43
C LEU A 613 -33.87 -12.55 10.59
N ASP A 614 -34.42 -12.14 11.73
CA ASP A 614 -33.72 -11.85 12.99
C ASP A 614 -33.07 -13.12 13.59
N GLU A 615 -33.62 -14.31 13.34
CA GLU A 615 -33.09 -15.60 13.80
C GLU A 615 -32.17 -16.32 12.79
N GLN A 616 -31.98 -15.78 11.58
CA GLN A 616 -31.10 -16.40 10.58
C GLN A 616 -29.64 -16.35 11.03
N ASN A 617 -29.08 -17.51 11.39
CA ASN A 617 -27.66 -17.66 11.74
C ASN A 617 -26.77 -17.27 10.55
N LEU A 618 -26.07 -16.14 10.67
CA LEU A 618 -25.16 -15.63 9.63
C LEU A 618 -23.72 -16.08 9.88
N MET A 619 -23.06 -16.53 8.82
CA MET A 619 -21.63 -16.81 8.78
C MET A 619 -20.92 -15.70 8.01
N LEU A 620 -20.02 -14.99 8.69
CA LEU A 620 -19.11 -14.02 8.08
C LEU A 620 -17.91 -14.78 7.50
N HIS A 621 -17.70 -14.64 6.20
CA HIS A 621 -16.53 -15.16 5.49
C HIS A 621 -15.58 -14.01 5.18
N VAL A 622 -14.31 -14.19 5.54
CA VAL A 622 -13.23 -13.24 5.24
C VAL A 622 -12.07 -14.03 4.64
N ASP A 623 -11.77 -13.74 3.37
CA ASP A 623 -10.67 -14.36 2.64
C ASP A 623 -9.57 -13.32 2.44
N PHE A 624 -8.41 -13.51 3.08
CA PHE A 624 -7.22 -12.71 2.79
C PHE A 624 -6.46 -13.39 1.65
N ILE A 625 -6.31 -12.69 0.54
CA ILE A 625 -5.88 -13.26 -0.74
C ILE A 625 -4.44 -12.83 -1.05
N ASN A 626 -3.66 -13.80 -1.55
CA ASN A 626 -2.23 -13.67 -1.86
C ASN A 626 -1.39 -13.39 -0.60
N THR A 627 -1.50 -14.28 0.39
CA THR A 627 -0.77 -14.18 1.67
C THR A 627 -0.43 -15.54 2.27
N LEU A 628 0.63 -15.59 3.08
CA LEU A 628 1.08 -16.79 3.80
C LEU A 628 0.75 -16.79 5.30
N VAL A 629 -0.06 -15.82 5.77
CA VAL A 629 -0.53 -15.76 7.16
C VAL A 629 -1.17 -17.10 7.56
N MET A 630 -0.81 -17.57 8.75
CA MET A 630 -1.27 -18.82 9.33
C MET A 630 -2.38 -18.55 10.36
N CYS A 631 -3.22 -19.56 10.63
CA CYS A 631 -4.33 -19.42 11.58
C CYS A 631 -3.89 -19.12 13.02
N ASP A 632 -2.66 -19.47 13.39
CA ASP A 632 -2.13 -19.28 14.74
C ASP A 632 -1.74 -17.81 15.04
N SER A 633 -1.56 -16.96 14.02
CA SER A 633 -1.30 -15.51 14.15
C SER A 633 -2.57 -14.66 14.03
N ILE A 634 -3.76 -15.26 14.13
CA ILE A 634 -5.04 -14.54 14.06
C ILE A 634 -5.64 -14.41 15.47
N SER A 635 -6.00 -13.19 15.86
CA SER A 635 -6.88 -12.96 17.01
C SER A 635 -8.16 -12.22 16.60
N LEU A 636 -9.28 -12.57 17.24
CA LEU A 636 -10.61 -12.06 16.92
C LEU A 636 -11.30 -11.45 18.12
N ARG A 637 -11.93 -10.29 17.92
CA ARG A 637 -12.73 -9.60 18.92
C ARG A 637 -14.08 -9.21 18.32
N GLY A 638 -15.17 -9.47 19.02
CA GLY A 638 -16.52 -9.05 18.66
C GLY A 638 -17.03 -7.97 19.63
N LEU A 639 -17.65 -6.92 19.10
CA LEU A 639 -18.35 -5.91 19.88
C LEU A 639 -19.81 -6.30 20.04
N PHE A 640 -20.18 -6.70 21.26
CA PHE A 640 -21.54 -7.05 21.63
C PHE A 640 -22.15 -5.91 22.44
N GLY A 641 -23.06 -5.14 21.82
CA GLY A 641 -23.59 -3.92 22.42
C GLY A 641 -22.50 -2.87 22.62
N THR A 642 -22.01 -2.75 23.86
CA THR A 642 -20.94 -1.81 24.25
C THR A 642 -19.66 -2.51 24.75
N THR A 643 -19.60 -3.84 24.71
CA THR A 643 -18.48 -4.63 25.26
C THR A 643 -17.77 -5.46 24.19
N TRP A 644 -16.45 -5.28 24.07
CA TRP A 644 -15.60 -6.16 23.27
C TRP A 644 -15.29 -7.45 24.02
N SER A 645 -15.49 -8.61 23.37
CA SER A 645 -15.06 -9.91 23.87
C SER A 645 -14.30 -10.69 22.81
N THR A 646 -13.44 -11.62 23.22
CA THR A 646 -12.73 -12.52 22.30
C THR A 646 -13.71 -13.53 21.71
N ILE A 647 -13.72 -13.66 20.38
CA ILE A 647 -14.49 -14.68 19.67
C ILE A 647 -13.54 -15.67 18.98
N ARG A 648 -14.08 -16.73 18.39
CA ARG A 648 -13.30 -17.67 17.55
C ARG A 648 -14.00 -17.92 16.23
N TRP A 649 -13.20 -18.18 15.21
CA TRP A 649 -13.66 -18.71 13.93
C TRP A 649 -14.19 -20.14 14.09
N SER A 650 -15.12 -20.54 13.23
CA SER A 650 -15.54 -21.93 13.08
C SER A 650 -14.57 -22.71 12.18
N THR A 651 -14.03 -22.06 11.15
CA THR A 651 -13.01 -22.61 10.25
C THR A 651 -11.95 -21.56 9.96
N CYS A 652 -10.69 -22.01 9.90
CA CYS A 652 -9.57 -21.25 9.36
C CYS A 652 -8.66 -22.20 8.60
N GLU A 653 -8.33 -21.88 7.35
CA GLU A 653 -7.37 -22.62 6.54
C GLU A 653 -6.65 -21.70 5.54
N ASN A 654 -5.35 -21.89 5.33
CA ASN A 654 -4.62 -21.25 4.23
C ASN A 654 -4.40 -22.27 3.11
N VAL A 655 -5.06 -22.06 1.96
CA VAL A 655 -5.00 -22.95 0.80
C VAL A 655 -4.56 -22.14 -0.42
N ARG A 656 -3.38 -22.48 -0.97
CA ARG A 656 -2.77 -21.79 -2.14
C ARG A 656 -2.66 -20.27 -1.96
N SER A 657 -2.18 -19.85 -0.79
CA SER A 657 -2.01 -18.44 -0.43
C SER A 657 -3.32 -17.64 -0.35
N ILE A 658 -4.44 -18.32 -0.08
CA ILE A 658 -5.70 -17.71 0.33
C ILE A 658 -6.01 -18.21 1.73
N LEU A 659 -6.04 -17.28 2.69
CA LEU A 659 -6.43 -17.54 4.07
C LEU A 659 -7.94 -17.35 4.19
N TYR A 660 -8.68 -18.45 4.28
CA TYR A 660 -10.12 -18.49 4.47
C TYR A 660 -10.45 -18.47 5.96
N LEU A 661 -11.34 -17.56 6.38
CA LEU A 661 -11.80 -17.45 7.76
C LEU A 661 -13.32 -17.38 7.79
N SER A 662 -13.97 -18.31 8.52
CA SER A 662 -15.42 -18.27 8.76
C SER A 662 -15.72 -17.99 10.22
N ILE A 663 -16.50 -16.96 10.49
CA ILE A 663 -16.83 -16.47 11.84
C ILE A 663 -18.36 -16.56 12.02
N PRO A 664 -18.88 -17.31 13.00
CA PRO A 664 -20.30 -17.31 13.31
C PRO A 664 -20.70 -15.99 13.96
N LEU A 665 -21.70 -15.31 13.40
CA LEU A 665 -22.27 -14.09 13.96
C LEU A 665 -23.52 -14.44 14.77
N PRO A 666 -23.54 -14.22 16.10
CA PRO A 666 -24.72 -14.50 16.92
C PRO A 666 -25.79 -13.40 16.83
N PHE A 667 -25.48 -12.24 16.23
CA PHE A 667 -26.38 -11.13 15.96
C PHE A 667 -25.96 -10.44 14.65
N GLN A 668 -26.92 -9.83 13.95
CA GLN A 668 -26.69 -9.10 12.69
C GLN A 668 -25.97 -7.75 12.92
N LEU A 669 -26.26 -7.09 14.04
CA LEU A 669 -25.60 -5.85 14.49
C LEU A 669 -24.38 -6.20 15.34
N ILE A 670 -23.21 -6.22 14.70
CA ILE A 670 -21.93 -6.57 15.33
C ILE A 670 -20.78 -5.86 14.62
N SER A 671 -19.82 -5.36 15.41
CA SER A 671 -18.50 -4.99 14.88
C SER A 671 -17.52 -6.13 15.17
N VAL A 672 -16.79 -6.60 14.15
CA VAL A 672 -15.77 -7.63 14.27
C VAL A 672 -14.41 -6.99 13.99
N GLU A 673 -13.47 -7.14 14.93
CA GLU A 673 -12.08 -6.73 14.81
C GLU A 673 -11.23 -8.00 14.65
N ILE A 674 -10.57 -8.12 13.50
CA ILE A 674 -9.66 -9.19 13.12
C ILE A 674 -8.25 -8.60 13.17
N ILE A 675 -7.38 -9.20 13.98
CA ILE A 675 -5.99 -8.77 14.14
C ILE A 675 -5.12 -9.92 13.61
N LEU A 676 -4.26 -9.59 12.65
CA LEU A 676 -3.27 -10.49 12.08
C LEU A 676 -1.89 -10.09 12.62
N ASP A 677 -1.37 -10.88 13.55
CA ASP A 677 -0.07 -10.69 14.22
C ASP A 677 1.07 -11.25 13.33
N ASP A 678 1.13 -10.78 12.08
CA ASP A 678 2.07 -11.27 11.07
C ASP A 678 2.46 -10.17 10.07
N ILE A 679 3.71 -10.22 9.60
CA ILE A 679 4.36 -9.24 8.72
C ILE A 679 4.22 -9.57 7.23
N GLN A 680 3.44 -10.61 6.88
CA GLN A 680 3.23 -11.00 5.48
C GLN A 680 2.44 -9.94 4.70
N ILE A 681 2.74 -9.84 3.40
CA ILE A 681 1.99 -9.01 2.46
C ILE A 681 0.60 -9.64 2.24
N ILE A 682 -0.41 -8.79 2.02
CA ILE A 682 -1.76 -9.21 1.63
C ILE A 682 -2.14 -8.45 0.36
N GLY A 683 -2.47 -9.19 -0.71
CA GLY A 683 -2.73 -8.62 -2.03
C GLY A 683 -4.18 -8.18 -2.28
N ALA A 684 -5.14 -8.90 -1.70
CA ALA A 684 -6.56 -8.61 -1.84
C ALA A 684 -7.36 -9.10 -0.63
N LEU A 685 -8.58 -8.59 -0.49
CA LEU A 685 -9.50 -8.90 0.60
C LEU A 685 -10.87 -9.23 0.01
N ARG A 686 -11.42 -10.41 0.31
CA ARG A 686 -12.79 -10.77 -0.07
C ARG A 686 -13.59 -10.98 1.20
N ILE A 687 -14.76 -10.35 1.28
CA ILE A 687 -15.67 -10.46 2.43
C ILE A 687 -17.03 -10.88 1.91
N GLY A 688 -17.66 -11.84 2.59
CA GLY A 688 -19.01 -12.28 2.29
C GLY A 688 -19.78 -12.70 3.53
N LEU A 689 -21.08 -12.86 3.35
CA LEU A 689 -21.98 -13.39 4.36
C LEU A 689 -22.82 -14.50 3.73
N SER A 690 -23.01 -15.58 4.50
CA SER A 690 -23.93 -16.65 4.12
C SER A 690 -24.88 -17.01 5.26
N GLY A 691 -26.06 -17.53 4.91
CA GLY A 691 -27.09 -17.96 5.85
C GLY A 691 -27.97 -19.06 5.23
N PRO A 692 -28.41 -20.06 6.02
CA PRO A 692 -29.22 -21.17 5.51
C PRO A 692 -30.62 -20.70 5.09
N SER A 693 -31.23 -21.40 4.14
CA SER A 693 -32.66 -21.25 3.85
C SER A 693 -33.52 -21.89 4.96
N TYR A 694 -34.71 -21.37 5.17
CA TYR A 694 -35.73 -21.94 6.06
C TYR A 694 -37.10 -21.88 5.40
N GLU A 695 -37.95 -22.88 5.63
CA GLU A 695 -39.28 -22.98 5.01
C GLU A 695 -40.25 -23.58 6.03
N GLU A 696 -41.25 -22.78 6.42
CA GLU A 696 -42.27 -23.14 7.41
C GLU A 696 -43.64 -22.58 6.97
N GLU A 697 -44.53 -23.49 6.57
CA GLU A 697 -45.90 -23.21 6.11
C GLU A 697 -46.00 -22.08 5.05
N LEU A 698 -46.28 -20.86 5.49
CA LEU A 698 -46.48 -19.66 4.66
C LEU A 698 -45.20 -18.83 4.48
N TYR A 699 -44.13 -19.12 5.23
CA TYR A 699 -42.90 -18.32 5.31
C TYR A 699 -41.71 -19.04 4.67
N ASN A 700 -41.06 -18.41 3.71
CA ASN A 700 -39.92 -18.94 2.98
C ASN A 700 -38.72 -17.98 3.04
N LEU A 701 -37.76 -18.28 3.91
CA LEU A 701 -36.48 -17.57 4.01
C LEU A 701 -35.49 -18.14 2.99
N LYS A 702 -35.09 -17.34 2.00
CA LYS A 702 -34.12 -17.77 1.00
C LYS A 702 -32.73 -17.92 1.59
N GLN A 703 -31.96 -18.86 1.04
CA GLN A 703 -30.54 -18.99 1.35
C GLN A 703 -29.84 -17.67 1.00
N PHE A 704 -29.11 -17.10 1.95
CA PHE A 704 -28.30 -15.92 1.75
C PHE A 704 -26.88 -16.35 1.40
N ASN A 705 -26.31 -15.79 0.33
CA ASN A 705 -24.93 -16.05 -0.07
C ASN A 705 -24.42 -14.91 -0.96
N ALA A 706 -23.67 -13.98 -0.36
CA ALA A 706 -23.13 -12.82 -1.05
C ALA A 706 -21.65 -12.59 -0.71
N PHE A 707 -20.86 -12.20 -1.70
CA PHE A 707 -19.43 -11.93 -1.56
C PHE A 707 -19.01 -10.71 -2.38
N GLN A 708 -18.18 -9.86 -1.78
CA GLN A 708 -17.49 -8.75 -2.43
C GLN A 708 -15.99 -8.91 -2.28
N SER A 709 -15.29 -8.93 -3.40
CA SER A 709 -13.84 -8.85 -3.49
C SER A 709 -13.40 -7.40 -3.63
N PHE A 710 -12.38 -7.03 -2.87
CA PHE A 710 -11.61 -5.80 -2.98
C PHE A 710 -10.22 -6.19 -3.47
N SER A 711 -9.78 -5.56 -4.56
CA SER A 711 -8.46 -5.74 -5.16
C SER A 711 -8.06 -4.46 -5.88
N LYS A 712 -6.78 -4.10 -5.87
CA LYS A 712 -6.25 -2.95 -6.60
C LYS A 712 -4.87 -3.27 -7.17
N ASN A 713 -4.67 -2.94 -8.44
CA ASN A 713 -3.38 -3.17 -9.11
C ASN A 713 -2.39 -2.05 -8.76
N GLY A 714 -1.15 -2.40 -8.43
CA GLY A 714 -0.08 -1.45 -8.10
C GLY A 714 0.00 -1.03 -6.63
N ASP A 715 -1.03 -1.27 -5.83
CA ASP A 715 -1.10 -0.93 -4.40
C ASP A 715 -1.13 -2.21 -3.52
N ILE A 716 -0.95 -2.06 -2.20
CA ILE A 716 -0.99 -3.15 -1.20
C ILE A 716 -2.12 -2.86 -0.18
N LEU A 717 -2.71 -3.91 0.39
CA LEU A 717 -3.74 -3.77 1.42
C LEU A 717 -3.17 -3.04 2.65
N ALA A 718 -3.89 -2.06 3.18
CA ALA A 718 -3.45 -1.27 4.33
C ALA A 718 -3.41 -2.12 5.62
N GLN A 719 -2.53 -1.75 6.55
CA GLN A 719 -2.42 -2.38 7.88
C GLN A 719 -3.58 -2.00 8.83
N THR A 720 -4.40 -1.01 8.47
CA THR A 720 -5.62 -0.67 9.22
C THR A 720 -6.76 -0.48 8.23
N LEU A 721 -7.72 -1.40 8.29
CA LEU A 721 -8.81 -1.54 7.33
C LEU A 721 -10.12 -1.35 8.07
N ASN A 722 -10.99 -0.48 7.55
CA ASN A 722 -12.34 -0.29 8.07
C ASN A 722 -13.33 -0.60 6.94
N VAL A 723 -14.11 -1.67 7.11
CA VAL A 723 -15.11 -2.14 6.15
C VAL A 723 -16.50 -2.06 6.77
N GLY A 724 -17.27 -1.05 6.39
CA GLY A 724 -18.70 -1.00 6.65
C GLY A 724 -19.48 -1.88 5.66
N LEU A 725 -20.40 -2.68 6.18
CA LEU A 725 -21.36 -3.51 5.47
C LEU A 725 -22.79 -3.08 5.86
N SER A 726 -23.69 -3.05 4.89
CA SER A 726 -25.14 -2.89 5.10
C SER A 726 -25.84 -4.20 4.77
N LEU A 727 -26.65 -4.69 5.68
CA LEU A 727 -27.64 -5.75 5.44
C LEU A 727 -29.02 -5.12 5.33
N THR A 728 -29.64 -5.20 4.17
CA THR A 728 -31.02 -4.74 3.96
C THR A 728 -31.96 -5.94 3.97
N LYS A 729 -32.90 -5.97 4.91
CA LYS A 729 -34.00 -6.93 4.91
C LYS A 729 -34.97 -6.60 3.78
N VAL A 730 -35.30 -7.60 2.97
CA VAL A 730 -36.33 -7.53 1.94
C VAL A 730 -37.34 -8.65 2.19
N ILE A 731 -38.62 -8.28 2.27
CA ILE A 731 -39.75 -9.20 2.44
C ILE A 731 -40.69 -8.97 1.27
N ASN A 732 -41.12 -10.05 0.64
CA ASN A 732 -42.07 -10.07 -0.47
C ASN A 732 -43.35 -10.79 -0.02
N GLU A 733 -44.52 -10.21 -0.26
CA GLU A 733 -45.81 -10.84 0.00
C GLU A 733 -46.43 -11.34 -1.31
N THR A 734 -46.91 -12.59 -1.29
CA THR A 734 -47.59 -13.23 -2.43
C THR A 734 -48.95 -13.76 -2.00
N VAL A 735 -50.01 -13.17 -2.57
CA VAL A 735 -51.39 -13.52 -2.23
C VAL A 735 -51.82 -14.76 -3.05
N PRO A 736 -52.34 -15.83 -2.42
CA PRO A 736 -52.83 -17.01 -3.13
C PRO A 736 -54.19 -16.77 -3.80
N MET A 737 -54.43 -17.43 -4.94
CA MET A 737 -55.73 -17.39 -5.63
C MET A 737 -56.87 -18.08 -4.87
N LYS A 738 -56.57 -18.87 -3.83
CA LYS A 738 -57.57 -19.50 -2.97
C LYS A 738 -57.00 -19.77 -1.57
N GLY A 739 -57.52 -19.06 -0.58
CA GLY A 739 -57.02 -18.98 0.79
C GLY A 739 -57.14 -17.53 1.27
N GLU A 740 -57.24 -17.29 2.58
CA GLU A 740 -57.21 -15.92 3.14
C GLU A 740 -55.79 -15.50 3.57
N GLU A 741 -54.82 -16.42 3.52
CA GLU A 741 -53.49 -16.25 4.11
C GLU A 741 -52.42 -16.06 3.03
N SER A 742 -51.68 -14.96 3.09
CA SER A 742 -50.58 -14.65 2.16
C SER A 742 -49.32 -15.47 2.47
N ASN A 743 -48.56 -15.81 1.43
CA ASN A 743 -47.21 -16.38 1.57
C ASN A 743 -46.16 -15.26 1.59
N TYR A 744 -45.21 -15.34 2.52
CA TYR A 744 -44.14 -14.37 2.71
C TYR A 744 -42.77 -14.97 2.35
N THR A 745 -42.01 -14.29 1.49
CA THR A 745 -40.63 -14.67 1.14
C THR A 745 -39.65 -13.62 1.66
N GLY A 746 -38.65 -14.03 2.45
CA GLY A 746 -37.63 -13.15 3.04
C GLY A 746 -36.21 -13.39 2.48
N ILE A 747 -35.44 -12.32 2.36
CA ILE A 747 -34.04 -12.35 1.88
C ILE A 747 -33.25 -11.13 2.40
N TYR A 748 -31.94 -11.31 2.62
CA TYR A 748 -31.02 -10.20 2.86
C TYR A 748 -30.34 -9.73 1.55
N ILE A 749 -30.24 -8.42 1.36
CA ILE A 749 -29.36 -7.80 0.37
C ILE A 749 -28.08 -7.32 1.06
N PHE A 750 -26.94 -7.81 0.57
CA PHE A 750 -25.61 -7.38 0.96
C PHE A 750 -25.21 -6.11 0.20
N THR A 751 -24.86 -5.03 0.90
CA THR A 751 -24.32 -3.80 0.29
C THR A 751 -23.03 -3.35 1.01
N PRO A 752 -21.85 -3.38 0.36
CA PRO A 752 -20.63 -2.85 0.95
C PRO A 752 -20.68 -1.31 0.95
N LYS A 753 -20.55 -0.68 2.12
CA LYS A 753 -20.49 0.81 2.25
C LYS A 753 -19.11 1.38 1.90
N THR A 754 -18.12 0.51 1.75
CA THR A 754 -16.70 0.85 1.74
C THR A 754 -16.16 1.04 0.32
N LYS A 755 -15.47 2.16 0.09
CA LYS A 755 -14.76 2.40 -1.19
C LYS A 755 -13.44 1.64 -1.19
N SER A 756 -13.17 0.89 -2.26
CA SER A 756 -11.94 0.10 -2.41
C SER A 756 -10.68 0.93 -2.14
N ASP A 757 -10.59 2.16 -2.67
CA ASP A 757 -9.42 3.05 -2.49
C ASP A 757 -9.04 3.35 -1.02
N ASN A 758 -9.97 3.21 -0.06
CA ASN A 758 -9.67 3.42 1.36
C ASN A 758 -8.98 2.21 2.03
N LEU A 759 -8.93 1.06 1.35
CA LEU A 759 -8.35 -0.19 1.85
C LEU A 759 -6.91 -0.42 1.36
N TYR A 760 -6.39 0.45 0.49
CA TYR A 760 -5.10 0.27 -0.16
C TYR A 760 -4.16 1.44 0.10
N VAL A 761 -2.88 1.12 0.26
CA VAL A 761 -1.77 2.07 0.40
C VAL A 761 -0.78 1.90 -0.76
N SER A 762 -0.12 2.99 -1.14
CA SER A 762 0.93 2.91 -2.16
C SER A 762 2.18 2.23 -1.63
N ASN A 763 3.02 1.72 -2.52
CA ASN A 763 4.33 1.14 -2.19
C ASN A 763 5.14 2.00 -1.19
N ASP A 764 5.21 3.32 -1.45
CA ASP A 764 5.93 4.28 -0.60
C ASP A 764 5.42 4.30 0.84
N GLN A 765 4.10 4.24 1.03
CA GLN A 765 3.47 4.27 2.35
C GLN A 765 3.71 2.97 3.10
N TYR A 766 3.66 1.84 2.39
CA TYR A 766 3.91 0.51 2.95
C TYR A 766 5.36 0.37 3.45
N ILE A 767 6.36 0.67 2.62
CA ILE A 767 7.79 0.55 3.00
C ILE A 767 8.24 1.54 4.08
N GLN A 768 7.50 2.63 4.30
CA GLN A 768 7.73 3.58 5.40
C GLN A 768 7.05 3.16 6.71
N SER A 769 6.16 2.17 6.70
CA SER A 769 5.44 1.73 7.88
C SER A 769 6.32 0.89 8.81
N THR A 770 6.06 1.03 10.11
CA THR A 770 6.64 0.21 11.19
C THR A 770 5.58 -0.61 11.92
N ALA A 771 4.33 -0.64 11.43
CA ALA A 771 3.29 -1.48 12.02
C ALA A 771 3.54 -2.95 11.67
N MET A 772 3.47 -3.82 12.68
CA MET A 772 3.77 -5.26 12.57
C MET A 772 2.50 -6.13 12.50
N GLU A 773 1.34 -5.53 12.70
CA GLU A 773 0.02 -6.17 12.70
C GLU A 773 -0.85 -5.58 11.57
N THR A 774 -1.76 -6.38 11.04
CA THR A 774 -2.84 -5.89 10.17
C THR A 774 -4.18 -6.02 10.89
N VAL A 775 -4.86 -4.90 11.10
CA VAL A 775 -6.15 -4.83 11.81
C VAL A 775 -7.28 -4.54 10.82
N LEU A 776 -8.19 -5.50 10.66
CA LEU A 776 -9.42 -5.38 9.88
C LEU A 776 -10.63 -5.23 10.80
N LYS A 777 -11.28 -4.07 10.74
CA LYS A 777 -12.53 -3.75 11.43
C LYS A 777 -13.68 -3.86 10.44
N ILE A 778 -14.60 -4.76 10.70
CA ILE A 778 -15.83 -4.95 9.94
C ILE A 778 -16.98 -4.44 10.79
N GLU A 779 -17.74 -3.47 10.30
CA GLU A 779 -18.94 -2.93 10.94
C GLU A 779 -20.14 -3.38 10.14
N ILE A 780 -21.00 -4.21 10.74
CA ILE A 780 -22.20 -4.76 10.09
C ILE A 780 -23.41 -4.02 10.67
N ASP A 781 -23.99 -3.16 9.84
CA ASP A 781 -25.24 -2.48 10.15
C ASP A 781 -26.39 -3.17 9.44
N GLU A 782 -27.49 -3.39 10.16
CA GLU A 782 -28.77 -3.65 9.52
C GLU A 782 -29.46 -2.33 9.13
N THR A 783 -29.86 -2.21 7.87
CA THR A 783 -30.65 -1.09 7.36
C THR A 783 -32.05 -1.55 6.98
N PRO A 784 -33.10 -1.12 7.71
CA PRO A 784 -34.47 -1.42 7.31
C PRO A 784 -34.88 -0.61 6.07
N PHE A 785 -35.09 -1.38 4.98
CA PHE A 785 -36.02 -1.14 3.87
C PHE A 785 -35.55 -0.55 2.51
N PHE A 786 -36.07 -1.21 1.45
CA PHE A 786 -36.22 -0.82 0.04
C PHE A 786 -37.14 -1.87 -0.64
N GLU A 787 -38.16 -1.66 -1.49
CA GLU A 787 -38.91 -0.49 -2.02
C GLU A 787 -40.37 -0.95 -2.40
N LYS A 788 -41.32 -0.05 -2.73
CA LYS A 788 -42.70 -0.33 -3.25
C LYS A 788 -43.10 0.74 -4.24
N ASP A 789 -43.98 0.37 -5.16
CA ASP A 789 -44.96 1.25 -5.81
C ASP A 789 -46.40 0.90 -5.34
#